data_AF-A0A5C3LPY7-F1
#
_entry.id   AF-A0A5C3LPY7-F1
#
_cell.length_a   1.000
_cell.length_b   1.000
_cell.length_c   1.000
_cell.angle_alpha   90.00
_cell.angle_beta   90.00
_cell.angle_gamma   90.00
#
_symmetry.space_group_name_H-M   'P 1'
#
loop_
_entity.id
_entity.type
_entity.pdbx_description
1 polymer ?
#
loop_
_entity_poly.entity_id
_entity_poly.type
_entity_poly.pdbx_seq_one_letter_code
_entity_poly.pdbx_strand_id
1 'polypeptide(L)'
;MAVPAELTTLNLSGKFTLNRSLTDPRTDTILSLQGVGWLKRKAISIGTITLHVKHSKGDDGLERINIDQTITGGIPGTSESRILSWEETAAEDHVFGAMIQQSRRVKEAELDIDFLKNGWTADTIEHGLIQSYTQSDTPKSGTTWIANQAWGIQDINGERRYVRRVKFTGPKGEDIEAPLVYDYRFDVDSSANSWRDRSAMSKPESQQSSLLDTSQTASNETVVGDPEAGLQSHRRRGPARTWIFQRFDSFSVSHPQVYSRISRVALWLRGPRPKVDLSHQTAITPLLDIDWTIRGKRIYLPIESTILKRTRPLRKLWLFAILTIGYIVGMAFLARAQAYMIPPEASWGCVGTFWAANSQCGLDGQDCLPMNTSETFDFRCPPGCQSGILQNPRTVGAEEVSFVPLLIGGGDPNITYRADSFICSAAIQAGVMTNEKGGCARLHLVPDFVDFTPRAANGLQSIGFPSIFPLAYRFTKESSFKQCSDLRNEGLALNALVTAAIFLLFSPRPIIAFWSLVCIGFWHIGLVSDPVGQAPSIERLFSLFLPALYIAYAFWRFAFRYTLPALLSAAPFETTILYLLSFWVGILNPSTLGKLPLTRLTAADIGARPGSLATFIILLLVVIACAINQLRIMRKTGWLFFYARWYALGGLVLLGLGLLPGLSLRLHHYIYPMFLFPGTAFPTRPSAIFQGLLLGLFLHGVARWGFAGIVQTVSSLRADAVSGSGIPTFLTNSLTYNTTIPLANQTVSWAPIPANDFWTGFSFLIDDVERYAGDALNFSLAALDPDLPHFFRIAYKSDSGVGDYTKGATLWPNGTWIDPLPGSSY
;
A
#
# COMPACT_ATOMS: atom_id res chain seq x y z
N MET A 1 -5.54 -4.15 25.00
CA MET A 1 -4.95 -4.20 26.36
C MET A 1 -6.09 -4.15 27.37
N ALA A 2 -5.79 -4.30 28.66
CA ALA A 2 -6.72 -3.92 29.72
C ALA A 2 -7.16 -2.45 29.56
N VAL A 3 -8.35 -2.13 30.05
CA VAL A 3 -8.84 -0.77 30.22
C VAL A 3 -8.08 -0.10 31.37
N PRO A 4 -7.62 1.15 31.22
CA PRO A 4 -6.93 1.86 32.29
C PRO A 4 -7.77 2.03 33.58
N ALA A 5 -7.14 2.43 34.67
CA ALA A 5 -7.83 2.58 35.96
C ALA A 5 -8.72 3.84 35.99
N GLU A 6 -8.28 4.89 35.30
CA GLU A 6 -8.94 6.19 35.13
C GLU A 6 -10.14 6.17 34.18
N LEU A 7 -10.32 5.09 33.40
CA LEU A 7 -11.43 4.94 32.47
C LEU A 7 -12.58 4.16 33.15
N THR A 8 -13.65 4.89 33.47
CA THR A 8 -14.87 4.40 34.15
C THR A 8 -16.12 4.72 33.33
N THR A 9 -17.31 4.32 33.77
CA THR A 9 -18.56 4.63 33.04
C THR A 9 -18.89 6.12 32.97
N LEU A 10 -18.25 6.98 33.77
CA LEU A 10 -18.39 8.44 33.67
C LEU A 10 -17.70 8.99 32.42
N ASN A 11 -16.64 8.33 31.92
CA ASN A 11 -15.95 8.71 30.69
C ASN A 11 -15.47 7.47 29.92
N LEU A 12 -16.33 6.97 29.03
CA LEU A 12 -15.99 5.87 28.12
C LEU A 12 -15.20 6.32 26.88
N SER A 13 -14.68 7.54 26.83
CA SER A 13 -13.95 8.05 25.65
C SER A 13 -12.67 7.24 25.40
N GLY A 14 -12.45 6.84 24.16
CA GLY A 14 -11.29 6.04 23.78
C GLY A 14 -11.57 5.09 22.62
N LYS A 15 -10.59 4.21 22.37
CA LYS A 15 -10.57 3.33 21.20
C LYS A 15 -10.53 1.88 21.63
N PHE A 16 -11.41 1.06 21.06
CA PHE A 16 -11.69 -0.28 21.58
C PHE A 16 -11.80 -1.30 20.45
N THR A 17 -10.96 -2.33 20.41
CA THR A 17 -11.10 -3.43 19.43
C THR A 17 -11.87 -4.60 20.01
N LEU A 18 -12.89 -5.10 19.31
CA LEU A 18 -13.69 -6.25 19.77
C LEU A 18 -12.81 -7.50 19.90
N ASN A 19 -12.72 -8.05 21.12
CA ASN A 19 -11.97 -9.25 21.42
C ASN A 19 -12.81 -10.49 21.09
N ARG A 20 -12.53 -11.09 19.94
CA ARG A 20 -13.27 -12.24 19.39
C ARG A 20 -13.12 -13.55 20.16
N SER A 21 -12.13 -13.69 21.04
CA SER A 21 -11.96 -14.90 21.87
C SER A 21 -12.66 -14.80 23.23
N LEU A 22 -13.02 -13.58 23.65
CA LEU A 22 -13.77 -13.31 24.89
C LEU A 22 -15.24 -12.93 24.60
N THR A 23 -15.57 -12.56 23.37
CA THR A 23 -16.92 -12.27 22.88
C THR A 23 -17.67 -13.56 22.50
N ASP A 24 -18.98 -13.59 22.75
CA ASP A 24 -19.81 -14.77 22.42
C ASP A 24 -19.92 -15.03 20.90
N PRO A 25 -19.68 -16.27 20.42
CA PRO A 25 -19.78 -16.61 19.00
C PRO A 25 -21.21 -16.55 18.42
N ARG A 26 -22.25 -16.55 19.26
CA ARG A 26 -23.66 -16.42 18.83
C ARG A 26 -24.01 -15.01 18.34
N THR A 27 -23.07 -14.08 18.38
CA THR A 27 -23.21 -12.74 17.80
C THR A 27 -23.49 -12.76 16.28
N ASP A 28 -22.98 -13.73 15.50
CA ASP A 28 -23.42 -13.89 14.08
C ASP A 28 -24.90 -14.28 13.98
N THR A 29 -25.39 -15.09 14.93
CA THR A 29 -26.81 -15.48 15.02
C THR A 29 -27.69 -14.27 15.32
N ILE A 30 -27.29 -13.42 16.27
CA ILE A 30 -27.97 -12.14 16.56
C ILE A 30 -28.04 -11.28 15.29
N LEU A 31 -26.90 -11.02 14.63
CA LEU A 31 -26.87 -10.29 13.36
C LEU A 31 -27.78 -10.93 12.28
N SER A 32 -27.87 -12.26 12.24
CA SER A 32 -28.75 -12.97 11.30
C SER A 32 -30.24 -12.79 11.61
N LEU A 33 -30.62 -12.70 12.88
CA LEU A 33 -31.99 -12.48 13.33
C LEU A 33 -32.41 -11.02 13.17
N GLN A 34 -31.45 -10.08 13.24
CA GLN A 34 -31.62 -8.67 12.87
C GLN A 34 -31.70 -8.42 11.35
N GLY A 35 -31.79 -9.47 10.52
CA GLY A 35 -31.91 -9.34 9.07
C GLY A 35 -30.60 -9.03 8.31
N VAL A 36 -29.45 -8.95 8.99
CA VAL A 36 -28.17 -8.63 8.35
C VAL A 36 -27.78 -9.76 7.38
N GLY A 37 -27.78 -9.46 6.09
CA GLY A 37 -27.53 -10.42 5.02
C GLY A 37 -26.16 -11.11 5.11
N TRP A 38 -26.11 -12.40 4.75
CA TRP A 38 -24.94 -13.29 4.91
C TRP A 38 -23.61 -12.68 4.46
N LEU A 39 -23.60 -11.94 3.34
CA LEU A 39 -22.39 -11.32 2.79
C LEU A 39 -21.84 -10.19 3.69
N LYS A 40 -22.72 -9.37 4.29
CA LYS A 40 -22.33 -8.36 5.31
C LYS A 40 -21.80 -9.06 6.56
N ARG A 41 -22.50 -10.08 7.06
CA ARG A 41 -22.04 -10.86 8.22
C ARG A 41 -20.71 -11.58 7.97
N LYS A 42 -20.44 -12.02 6.74
CA LYS A 42 -19.15 -12.62 6.37
C LYS A 42 -18.03 -11.60 6.32
N ALA A 43 -18.29 -10.35 5.93
CA ALA A 43 -17.31 -9.27 6.06
C ALA A 43 -17.04 -8.92 7.54
N ILE A 44 -18.10 -8.73 8.34
CA ILE A 44 -18.04 -8.46 9.78
C ILE A 44 -17.27 -9.57 10.51
N SER A 45 -17.55 -10.85 10.22
CA SER A 45 -16.86 -12.00 10.80
C SER A 45 -15.46 -12.26 10.24
N ILE A 46 -14.94 -11.44 9.31
CA ILE A 46 -13.55 -11.46 8.84
C ILE A 46 -12.73 -10.28 9.39
N GLY A 47 -13.27 -9.06 9.46
CA GLY A 47 -12.55 -7.89 9.94
C GLY A 47 -12.59 -7.67 11.47
N THR A 48 -11.53 -7.13 12.04
CA THR A 48 -11.54 -6.59 13.41
C THR A 48 -12.41 -5.35 13.45
N ILE A 49 -13.42 -5.36 14.33
CA ILE A 49 -14.24 -4.18 14.65
C ILE A 49 -13.47 -3.32 15.65
N THR A 50 -13.36 -2.02 15.37
CA THR A 50 -12.82 -1.00 16.26
C THR A 50 -13.91 0.03 16.54
N LEU A 51 -14.21 0.29 17.81
CA LEU A 51 -15.05 1.41 18.23
C LEU A 51 -14.17 2.62 18.51
N HIS A 52 -14.54 3.78 17.97
CA HIS A 52 -14.07 5.09 18.41
C HIS A 52 -15.19 5.71 19.24
N VAL A 53 -15.01 5.77 20.55
CA VAL A 53 -16.04 6.24 21.49
C VAL A 53 -15.67 7.64 21.96
N LYS A 54 -16.63 8.56 21.91
CA LYS A 54 -16.58 9.89 22.53
C LYS A 54 -17.73 10.00 23.52
N HIS A 55 -17.41 10.11 24.80
CA HIS A 55 -18.37 10.45 25.85
C HIS A 55 -18.22 11.94 26.21
N SER A 56 -19.33 12.68 26.17
CA SER A 56 -19.36 14.12 26.43
C SER A 56 -20.67 14.49 27.13
N LYS A 57 -20.63 15.50 28.01
CA LYS A 57 -21.83 16.12 28.58
C LYS A 57 -22.16 17.39 27.80
N GLY A 58 -23.41 17.57 27.40
CA GLY A 58 -23.87 18.76 26.69
C GLY A 58 -24.15 19.93 27.64
N ASP A 59 -24.36 21.12 27.06
CA ASP A 59 -24.75 22.34 27.79
C ASP A 59 -26.15 22.24 28.41
N ASP A 60 -26.96 21.31 27.89
CA ASP A 60 -28.24 20.84 28.44
C ASP A 60 -28.08 19.97 29.70
N GLY A 61 -26.84 19.65 30.09
CA GLY A 61 -26.52 18.77 31.21
C GLY A 61 -26.75 17.28 30.91
N LEU A 62 -27.12 16.90 29.68
CA LEU A 62 -27.33 15.51 29.29
C LEU A 62 -26.03 14.84 28.84
N GLU A 63 -25.85 13.57 29.23
CA GLU A 63 -24.75 12.74 28.77
C GLU A 63 -25.00 12.24 27.35
N ARG A 64 -23.99 12.34 26.49
CA ARG A 64 -24.04 12.08 25.05
C ARG A 64 -22.85 11.20 24.65
N ILE A 65 -23.12 9.99 24.19
CA ILE A 65 -22.12 9.00 23.75
C ILE A 65 -22.23 8.82 22.23
N ASN A 66 -21.17 9.17 21.51
CA ASN A 66 -21.05 8.89 20.08
C ASN A 66 -20.05 7.75 19.89
N ILE A 67 -20.39 6.76 19.06
CA ILE A 67 -19.58 5.57 18.77
C ILE A 67 -19.48 5.38 17.27
N ASP A 68 -18.30 5.58 16.71
CA ASP A 68 -18.03 5.34 15.29
C ASP A 68 -17.28 4.02 15.13
N GLN A 69 -17.92 3.05 14.48
CA GLN A 69 -17.34 1.73 14.26
C GLN A 69 -16.54 1.71 12.96
N THR A 70 -15.36 1.11 12.98
CA THR A 70 -14.54 0.86 11.77
C THR A 70 -14.14 -0.61 11.69
N ILE A 71 -13.99 -1.09 10.46
CA ILE A 71 -13.57 -2.47 10.14
C ILE A 71 -12.17 -2.42 9.51
N THR A 72 -11.34 -3.44 9.79
CA THR A 72 -9.96 -3.59 9.27
C THR A 72 -9.81 -3.14 7.81
N GLY A 73 -8.86 -2.24 7.58
CA GLY A 73 -8.66 -1.55 6.30
C GLY A 73 -9.23 -0.13 6.26
N GLY A 74 -9.76 0.39 7.38
CA GLY A 74 -10.34 1.74 7.45
C GLY A 74 -11.72 1.83 6.80
N ILE A 75 -12.43 0.70 6.70
CA ILE A 75 -13.78 0.65 6.13
C ILE A 75 -14.76 1.16 7.20
N PRO A 76 -15.58 2.20 6.93
CA PRO A 76 -16.60 2.65 7.85
C PRO A 76 -17.62 1.54 8.15
N GLY A 77 -17.90 1.34 9.44
CA GLY A 77 -19.02 0.56 9.94
C GLY A 77 -20.20 1.46 10.29
N THR A 78 -20.99 1.07 11.28
CA THR A 78 -22.08 1.91 11.80
C THR A 78 -21.57 3.06 12.67
N SER A 79 -22.34 4.14 12.72
CA SER A 79 -22.20 5.20 13.72
C SER A 79 -23.40 5.13 14.66
N GLU A 80 -23.18 5.17 15.97
CA GLU A 80 -24.22 5.21 16.99
C GLU A 80 -24.15 6.55 17.74
N SER A 81 -25.25 7.29 17.84
CA SER A 81 -25.37 8.40 18.80
C SER A 81 -26.39 8.02 19.87
N ARG A 82 -26.02 8.22 21.14
CA ARG A 82 -26.83 7.92 22.33
C ARG A 82 -26.95 9.19 23.17
N ILE A 83 -28.16 9.59 23.52
CA ILE A 83 -28.43 10.62 24.53
C ILE A 83 -29.02 9.90 25.74
N LEU A 84 -28.51 10.17 26.95
CA LEU A 84 -28.90 9.45 28.16
C LEU A 84 -30.15 10.05 28.85
N SER A 85 -31.18 10.43 28.08
CA SER A 85 -32.45 11.00 28.59
C SER A 85 -33.57 9.98 28.88
N TRP A 86 -33.40 8.72 28.47
CA TRP A 86 -34.44 7.68 28.40
C TRP A 86 -35.64 8.01 27.50
N GLU A 87 -35.49 8.94 26.56
CA GLU A 87 -36.49 9.23 25.54
C GLU A 87 -36.31 8.33 24.31
N GLU A 88 -37.40 7.96 23.65
CA GLU A 88 -37.34 7.24 22.38
C GLU A 88 -36.90 8.16 21.23
N THR A 89 -35.80 7.79 20.57
CA THR A 89 -35.27 8.46 19.38
C THR A 89 -35.27 7.50 18.20
N ALA A 90 -35.61 7.99 17.01
CA ALA A 90 -35.51 7.20 15.79
C ALA A 90 -34.07 7.23 15.26
N ALA A 91 -33.57 6.07 14.83
CA ALA A 91 -32.26 5.91 14.20
C ALA A 91 -32.39 5.07 12.92
N GLU A 92 -31.51 5.28 11.94
CA GLU A 92 -31.44 4.47 10.72
C GLU A 92 -29.99 4.31 10.29
N ASP A 93 -29.53 3.06 10.13
CA ASP A 93 -28.17 2.77 9.65
C ASP A 93 -28.15 1.69 8.56
N HIS A 94 -27.03 1.62 7.84
CA HIS A 94 -26.89 0.78 6.65
C HIS A 94 -26.67 -0.72 6.95
N VAL A 95 -26.53 -1.14 8.21
CA VAL A 95 -26.40 -2.53 8.66
C VAL A 95 -27.73 -3.04 9.21
N PHE A 96 -28.34 -2.31 10.16
CA PHE A 96 -29.54 -2.74 10.91
C PHE A 96 -30.85 -2.13 10.39
N GLY A 97 -30.79 -1.09 9.55
CA GLY A 97 -31.97 -0.39 9.04
C GLY A 97 -32.59 0.57 10.05
N ALA A 98 -33.89 0.82 9.93
CA ALA A 98 -34.62 1.71 10.81
C ALA A 98 -34.93 1.07 12.18
N MET A 99 -34.68 1.83 13.24
CA MET A 99 -34.76 1.44 14.64
C MET A 99 -35.36 2.56 15.51
N ILE A 100 -35.86 2.18 16.68
CA ILE A 100 -36.19 3.07 17.79
C ILE A 100 -35.25 2.73 18.94
N GLN A 101 -34.65 3.74 19.56
CA GLN A 101 -33.63 3.57 20.59
C GLN A 101 -33.85 4.55 21.75
N GLN A 102 -33.63 4.08 22.97
CA GLN A 102 -33.61 4.88 24.20
C GLN A 102 -32.39 4.50 25.03
N SER A 103 -31.83 5.42 25.80
CA SER A 103 -30.63 5.16 26.61
C SER A 103 -30.61 5.99 27.89
N ARG A 104 -30.04 5.45 28.97
CA ARG A 104 -29.94 6.12 30.28
C ARG A 104 -28.73 5.66 31.07
N ARG A 105 -28.33 6.45 32.07
CA ARG A 105 -27.54 5.97 33.21
C ARG A 105 -28.50 5.29 34.21
N VAL A 106 -28.09 4.16 34.80
CA VAL A 106 -28.94 3.33 35.68
C VAL A 106 -28.10 2.52 36.67
N LYS A 107 -28.63 2.18 37.84
CA LYS A 107 -27.97 1.24 38.78
C LYS A 107 -28.28 -0.22 38.44
N GLU A 108 -27.41 -1.13 38.83
CA GLU A 108 -27.61 -2.59 38.65
C GLU A 108 -28.90 -3.10 39.35
N ALA A 109 -29.28 -2.52 40.48
CA ALA A 109 -30.54 -2.81 41.17
C ALA A 109 -31.81 -2.38 40.40
N GLU A 110 -31.70 -1.47 39.42
CA GLU A 110 -32.81 -0.89 38.64
C GLU A 110 -32.97 -1.53 37.24
N LEU A 111 -32.20 -2.58 36.94
CA LEU A 111 -32.33 -3.40 35.73
C LEU A 111 -33.22 -4.61 36.01
N ASP A 112 -34.14 -4.97 35.11
CA ASP A 112 -35.04 -6.11 35.34
C ASP A 112 -34.39 -7.49 35.06
N ILE A 113 -33.27 -7.53 34.33
CA ILE A 113 -32.68 -8.75 33.77
C ILE A 113 -31.36 -9.09 34.51
N ASP A 114 -31.33 -10.21 35.22
CA ASP A 114 -30.19 -10.60 36.07
C ASP A 114 -28.86 -10.77 35.32
N PHE A 115 -28.89 -11.17 34.04
CA PHE A 115 -27.71 -11.21 33.17
C PHE A 115 -27.05 -9.83 33.01
N LEU A 116 -27.83 -8.75 33.05
CA LEU A 116 -27.34 -7.38 32.92
C LEU A 116 -26.84 -6.80 34.26
N LYS A 117 -27.24 -7.37 35.42
CA LYS A 117 -26.88 -6.87 36.76
C LYS A 117 -25.48 -7.24 37.24
N ASN A 118 -24.96 -8.39 36.80
CA ASN A 118 -23.90 -9.10 37.53
C ASN A 118 -22.50 -9.01 36.90
N GLY A 119 -21.46 -9.02 37.74
CA GLY A 119 -20.06 -9.16 37.31
C GLY A 119 -19.36 -7.86 36.86
N TRP A 120 -19.87 -6.71 37.29
CA TRP A 120 -19.28 -5.39 37.02
C TRP A 120 -18.23 -5.02 38.07
N THR A 121 -17.27 -4.15 37.71
CA THR A 121 -16.29 -3.61 38.65
C THR A 121 -16.93 -2.65 39.67
N ALA A 122 -16.27 -2.44 40.80
CA ALA A 122 -16.77 -1.55 41.87
C ALA A 122 -17.04 -0.12 41.36
N ASP A 123 -16.17 0.43 40.51
CA ASP A 123 -16.35 1.76 39.89
C ASP A 123 -17.51 1.80 38.88
N THR A 124 -17.83 0.67 38.22
CA THR A 124 -19.01 0.56 37.36
C THR A 124 -20.31 0.53 38.17
N ILE A 125 -20.29 -0.09 39.35
CA ILE A 125 -21.43 -0.13 40.29
C ILE A 125 -21.64 1.25 40.94
N GLU A 126 -20.57 1.87 41.44
CA GLU A 126 -20.62 3.17 42.11
C GLU A 126 -21.15 4.27 41.18
N HIS A 127 -20.64 4.34 39.95
CA HIS A 127 -21.01 5.38 38.99
C HIS A 127 -22.24 5.02 38.14
N GLY A 128 -22.76 3.80 38.29
CA GLY A 128 -23.86 3.26 37.49
C GLY A 128 -23.46 2.87 36.07
N LEU A 129 -24.32 2.06 35.45
CA LEU A 129 -24.18 1.52 34.11
C LEU A 129 -24.85 2.42 33.08
N ILE A 130 -24.49 2.24 31.82
CA ILE A 130 -25.25 2.79 30.69
C ILE A 130 -26.14 1.68 30.15
N GLN A 131 -27.46 1.87 30.22
CA GLN A 131 -28.44 1.02 29.56
C GLN A 131 -28.78 1.59 28.19
N SER A 132 -28.70 0.76 27.15
CA SER A 132 -29.16 1.06 25.80
C SER A 132 -30.22 0.04 25.39
N TYR A 133 -31.46 0.48 25.22
CA TYR A 133 -32.55 -0.34 24.72
C TYR A 133 -32.86 0.07 23.28
N THR A 134 -32.69 -0.87 22.35
CA THR A 134 -32.90 -0.64 20.91
C THR A 134 -33.86 -1.69 20.36
N GLN A 135 -34.86 -1.26 19.59
CA GLN A 135 -35.80 -2.14 18.91
C GLN A 135 -35.91 -1.77 17.42
N SER A 136 -36.21 -2.75 16.59
CA SER A 136 -36.52 -2.53 15.17
C SER A 136 -37.74 -1.62 14.99
N ASP A 137 -37.69 -0.65 14.08
CA ASP A 137 -38.90 -0.01 13.56
C ASP A 137 -39.57 -1.01 12.59
N THR A 138 -40.37 -1.93 13.12
CA THR A 138 -40.95 -3.05 12.35
C THR A 138 -41.72 -2.59 11.10
N PRO A 139 -42.56 -1.52 11.13
CA PRO A 139 -43.20 -0.97 9.95
C PRO A 139 -42.24 -0.54 8.82
N LYS A 140 -41.02 -0.06 9.15
CA LYS A 140 -40.01 0.35 8.15
C LYS A 140 -39.00 -0.74 7.79
N SER A 141 -38.65 -1.61 8.73
CA SER A 141 -37.58 -2.61 8.60
C SER A 141 -38.06 -4.00 8.15
N GLY A 142 -39.36 -4.30 8.29
CA GLY A 142 -39.93 -5.60 7.92
C GLY A 142 -39.50 -6.76 8.83
N THR A 143 -38.85 -6.48 9.96
CA THR A 143 -38.47 -7.48 10.98
C THR A 143 -38.79 -6.95 12.38
N THR A 144 -38.91 -7.85 13.35
CA THR A 144 -39.16 -7.50 14.76
C THR A 144 -38.03 -8.04 15.62
N TRP A 145 -37.28 -7.19 16.29
CA TRP A 145 -36.28 -7.61 17.27
C TRP A 145 -36.03 -6.52 18.31
N ILE A 146 -35.55 -6.94 19.49
CA ILE A 146 -35.21 -6.07 20.62
C ILE A 146 -33.80 -6.43 21.11
N ALA A 147 -32.97 -5.43 21.40
CA ALA A 147 -31.67 -5.57 22.03
C ALA A 147 -31.61 -4.64 23.25
N ASN A 148 -31.77 -5.19 24.45
CA ASN A 148 -31.57 -4.49 25.72
C ASN A 148 -30.13 -4.73 26.19
N GLN A 149 -29.35 -3.67 26.34
CA GLN A 149 -27.92 -3.76 26.63
C GLN A 149 -27.57 -3.01 27.92
N ALA A 150 -26.62 -3.57 28.68
CA ALA A 150 -25.92 -2.86 29.76
C ALA A 150 -24.43 -2.78 29.44
N TRP A 151 -23.85 -1.58 29.58
CA TRP A 151 -22.46 -1.28 29.26
C TRP A 151 -21.70 -0.85 30.53
N GLY A 152 -20.48 -1.36 30.69
CA GLY A 152 -19.63 -1.07 31.85
C GLY A 152 -18.26 -1.73 31.76
N ILE A 153 -17.50 -1.69 32.85
CA ILE A 153 -16.20 -2.39 32.97
C ILE A 153 -16.40 -3.69 33.76
N GLN A 154 -15.77 -4.77 33.32
CA GLN A 154 -15.71 -6.07 34.01
C GLN A 154 -14.28 -6.57 34.08
N ASP A 155 -13.88 -7.19 35.19
CA ASP A 155 -12.61 -7.90 35.27
C ASP A 155 -12.75 -9.30 34.64
N ILE A 156 -12.05 -9.52 33.53
CA ILE A 156 -12.06 -10.79 32.78
C ILE A 156 -10.64 -11.34 32.77
N ASN A 157 -10.45 -12.53 33.34
CA ASN A 157 -9.15 -13.19 33.51
C ASN A 157 -8.10 -12.35 34.27
N GLY A 158 -8.55 -11.46 35.17
CA GLY A 158 -7.67 -10.56 35.94
C GLY A 158 -7.34 -9.23 35.26
N GLU A 159 -7.96 -8.91 34.12
CA GLU A 159 -7.82 -7.63 33.43
C GLU A 159 -9.15 -6.88 33.33
N ARG A 160 -9.16 -5.58 33.67
CA ARG A 160 -10.30 -4.68 33.39
C ARG A 160 -10.59 -4.65 31.89
N ARG A 161 -11.81 -4.95 31.45
CA ARG A 161 -12.26 -4.89 30.04
C ARG A 161 -13.56 -4.08 29.91
N TYR A 162 -13.71 -3.35 28.81
CA TYR A 162 -15.00 -2.73 28.46
C TYR A 162 -15.92 -3.81 27.88
N VAL A 163 -17.13 -3.90 28.40
CA VAL A 163 -18.09 -4.96 28.06
C VAL A 163 -19.46 -4.34 27.77
N ARG A 164 -20.07 -4.79 26.68
CA ARG A 164 -21.51 -4.60 26.41
C ARG A 164 -22.19 -5.96 26.57
N ARG A 165 -23.03 -6.13 27.59
CA ARG A 165 -23.87 -7.33 27.74
C ARG A 165 -25.17 -7.10 26.97
N VAL A 166 -25.51 -8.00 26.06
CA VAL A 166 -26.70 -7.92 25.20
C VAL A 166 -27.70 -9.00 25.59
N LYS A 167 -28.91 -8.59 25.96
CA LYS A 167 -30.11 -9.43 26.00
C LYS A 167 -30.88 -9.17 24.70
N PHE A 168 -30.94 -10.16 23.82
CA PHE A 168 -31.55 -10.05 22.50
C PHE A 168 -32.80 -10.91 22.37
N THR A 169 -33.89 -10.33 21.88
CA THR A 169 -35.14 -11.02 21.55
C THR A 169 -35.38 -10.96 20.04
N GLY A 170 -35.41 -12.11 19.38
CA GLY A 170 -35.54 -12.24 17.93
C GLY A 170 -36.99 -12.30 17.38
N PRO A 171 -37.15 -12.32 16.04
CA PRO A 171 -38.45 -12.24 15.37
C PRO A 171 -39.45 -13.37 15.65
N LYS A 172 -39.02 -14.47 16.28
CA LYS A 172 -39.88 -15.59 16.68
C LYS A 172 -39.84 -15.84 18.19
N GLY A 173 -39.35 -14.87 18.97
CA GLY A 173 -39.12 -15.01 20.40
C GLY A 173 -37.82 -15.76 20.74
N GLU A 174 -36.82 -15.78 19.84
CA GLU A 174 -35.50 -16.29 20.17
C GLU A 174 -34.84 -15.41 21.25
N ASP A 175 -34.57 -15.95 22.44
CA ASP A 175 -33.88 -15.25 23.53
C ASP A 175 -32.38 -15.61 23.55
N ILE A 176 -31.51 -14.60 23.43
CA ILE A 176 -30.05 -14.76 23.41
C ILE A 176 -29.38 -13.75 24.34
N GLU A 177 -28.68 -14.27 25.35
CA GLU A 177 -27.76 -13.51 26.20
C GLU A 177 -26.32 -13.66 25.71
N ALA A 178 -25.67 -12.55 25.37
CA ALA A 178 -24.33 -12.53 24.76
C ALA A 178 -23.47 -11.35 25.26
N PRO A 179 -22.29 -11.59 25.87
CA PRO A 179 -21.30 -10.53 26.10
C PRO A 179 -20.50 -10.20 24.83
N LEU A 180 -20.38 -8.90 24.54
CA LEU A 180 -19.40 -8.30 23.64
C LEU A 180 -18.27 -7.73 24.50
N VAL A 181 -17.05 -8.24 24.33
CA VAL A 181 -15.87 -7.87 25.15
C VAL A 181 -14.86 -7.12 24.28
N TYR A 182 -14.33 -6.00 24.77
CA TYR A 182 -13.45 -5.13 24.00
C TYR A 182 -12.08 -4.91 24.68
N ASP A 183 -11.03 -4.96 23.87
CA ASP A 183 -9.67 -4.57 24.23
C ASP A 183 -9.50 -3.05 24.08
N TYR A 184 -9.00 -2.37 25.11
CA TYR A 184 -8.60 -0.96 24.97
C TYR A 184 -7.38 -0.83 24.05
N ARG A 185 -7.35 0.27 23.28
CA ARG A 185 -6.23 0.73 22.46
C ARG A 185 -5.84 2.12 22.93
N PHE A 186 -4.58 2.25 23.32
CA PHE A 186 -3.94 3.54 23.54
C PHE A 186 -3.70 4.17 22.16
N ASP A 187 -4.28 5.34 21.91
CA ASP A 187 -3.84 6.23 20.83
C ASP A 187 -2.87 7.25 21.44
N VAL A 188 -1.86 7.63 20.65
CA VAL A 188 -0.85 8.62 21.07
C VAL A 188 -1.40 10.05 20.95
N ASP A 189 -2.43 10.25 20.12
CA ASP A 189 -3.05 11.55 19.83
C ASP A 189 -4.25 11.85 20.74
N SER A 190 -4.01 12.39 21.94
CA SER A 190 -5.07 12.75 22.91
C SER A 190 -5.64 14.17 22.73
N SER A 191 -5.65 14.73 21.51
CA SER A 191 -6.05 16.14 21.28
C SER A 191 -6.63 16.48 19.89
N ALA A 192 -7.81 15.94 19.53
CA ALA A 192 -8.71 16.53 18.51
C ALA A 192 -10.15 16.03 18.71
N ASN A 193 -11.18 16.86 18.45
CA ASN A 193 -12.53 16.57 18.95
C ASN A 193 -13.70 16.91 18.00
N SER A 194 -13.53 16.70 16.69
CA SER A 194 -14.50 17.08 15.64
C SER A 194 -15.31 15.90 15.07
N TRP A 195 -16.65 15.98 15.14
CA TRP A 195 -17.57 15.11 14.38
C TRP A 195 -18.61 16.01 13.68
N ARG A 196 -18.90 15.75 12.40
CA ARG A 196 -19.85 16.55 11.60
C ARG A 196 -21.19 15.85 11.46
N ASP A 197 -22.23 16.52 11.95
CA ASP A 197 -23.62 16.09 11.83
C ASP A 197 -24.09 16.06 10.36
N ARG A 198 -25.02 15.15 10.04
CA ARG A 198 -25.64 15.06 8.70
C ARG A 198 -26.93 14.24 8.71
N SER A 199 -28.04 14.87 9.06
CA SER A 199 -29.39 14.31 8.84
C SER A 199 -29.93 14.62 7.43
N ALA A 200 -31.02 13.96 7.06
CA ALA A 200 -31.89 14.20 5.90
C ALA A 200 -31.31 14.06 4.47
N MET A 201 -31.58 12.91 3.83
CA MET A 201 -32.10 12.87 2.46
C MET A 201 -32.95 11.60 2.23
N SER A 202 -33.89 11.65 1.29
CA SER A 202 -35.05 10.74 1.22
C SER A 202 -34.95 9.57 0.22
N LYS A 203 -35.85 8.59 0.37
CA LYS A 203 -35.99 7.34 -0.43
C LYS A 203 -36.29 7.60 -1.91
N PRO A 204 -36.13 6.57 -2.77
CA PRO A 204 -37.36 5.90 -3.24
C PRO A 204 -37.33 4.34 -3.30
N GLU A 205 -38.52 3.80 -3.56
CA GLU A 205 -38.94 2.39 -3.74
C GLU A 205 -38.65 1.83 -5.16
N SER A 206 -38.90 0.56 -5.55
CA SER A 206 -38.96 -0.78 -4.88
C SER A 206 -39.08 -1.90 -5.97
N GLN A 207 -39.51 -3.13 -5.60
CA GLN A 207 -39.82 -4.33 -6.45
C GLN A 207 -38.59 -5.11 -7.00
N GLN A 208 -38.37 -6.41 -6.69
CA GLN A 208 -39.12 -7.68 -6.98
C GLN A 208 -39.00 -8.14 -8.46
N SER A 209 -38.83 -9.42 -8.85
CA SER A 209 -38.54 -10.73 -8.18
C SER A 209 -38.05 -11.74 -9.28
N SER A 210 -37.89 -13.09 -9.19
CA SER A 210 -38.17 -14.18 -8.21
C SER A 210 -37.35 -15.48 -8.53
N LEU A 211 -37.32 -16.47 -7.61
CA LEU A 211 -37.62 -17.94 -7.72
C LEU A 211 -37.38 -18.73 -9.05
N LEU A 212 -37.04 -20.04 -9.15
CA LEU A 212 -36.74 -21.25 -8.31
C LEU A 212 -35.73 -22.15 -9.12
N ASP A 213 -34.81 -22.97 -8.57
CA ASP A 213 -34.92 -24.36 -8.03
C ASP A 213 -35.35 -25.45 -9.08
N THR A 214 -34.96 -26.75 -9.08
CA THR A 214 -34.44 -27.68 -8.03
C THR A 214 -33.58 -28.87 -8.61
N SER A 215 -32.86 -29.63 -7.74
CA SER A 215 -32.40 -31.07 -7.79
C SER A 215 -32.10 -31.82 -9.12
N GLN A 216 -30.97 -32.53 -9.32
CA GLN A 216 -30.58 -33.89 -8.79
C GLN A 216 -31.58 -35.04 -9.12
N THR A 217 -31.22 -36.32 -9.33
CA THR A 217 -30.07 -37.18 -8.94
C THR A 217 -29.55 -38.09 -10.09
N ALA A 218 -28.75 -39.14 -9.81
CA ALA A 218 -28.16 -40.09 -10.80
C ALA A 218 -28.02 -41.53 -10.26
N SER A 219 -27.86 -42.52 -11.15
CA SER A 219 -27.43 -43.90 -10.85
C SER A 219 -26.74 -44.57 -12.07
N ASN A 220 -25.96 -45.63 -11.83
CA ASN A 220 -25.20 -46.39 -12.84
C ASN A 220 -25.76 -47.81 -13.00
N GLU A 221 -25.51 -48.47 -14.14
CA GLU A 221 -25.22 -49.91 -14.17
C GLU A 221 -24.44 -50.33 -15.45
N THR A 222 -23.86 -51.54 -15.46
CA THR A 222 -22.90 -52.00 -16.49
C THR A 222 -23.01 -53.50 -16.78
N VAL A 223 -23.05 -53.89 -18.06
CA VAL A 223 -22.91 -55.29 -18.53
C VAL A 223 -22.03 -55.33 -19.80
N VAL A 224 -21.36 -56.45 -20.05
CA VAL A 224 -20.35 -56.68 -21.12
C VAL A 224 -20.94 -57.52 -22.27
N GLY A 225 -20.53 -57.25 -23.52
CA GLY A 225 -20.80 -58.12 -24.67
C GLY A 225 -20.25 -57.59 -26.00
N ASP A 226 -19.48 -58.45 -26.70
CA ASP A 226 -18.93 -58.31 -28.06
C ASP A 226 -18.63 -59.77 -28.54
N PRO A 227 -18.51 -60.12 -29.85
CA PRO A 227 -18.38 -59.22 -30.99
C PRO A 227 -19.21 -59.58 -32.27
N GLU A 228 -18.98 -58.75 -33.29
CA GLU A 228 -19.00 -59.05 -34.74
C GLU A 228 -20.26 -58.90 -35.63
N ALA A 229 -19.97 -58.60 -36.91
CA ALA A 229 -20.81 -58.58 -38.11
C ALA A 229 -22.05 -57.65 -38.19
N GLY A 230 -21.99 -56.62 -39.06
CA GLY A 230 -23.19 -55.91 -39.54
C GLY A 230 -23.01 -54.48 -40.07
N LEU A 231 -22.58 -54.31 -41.34
CA LEU A 231 -22.59 -52.98 -41.98
C LEU A 231 -24.02 -52.54 -42.36
N GLN A 232 -24.63 -51.63 -41.60
CA GLN A 232 -25.62 -50.68 -42.13
C GLN A 232 -25.44 -49.27 -41.54
N SER A 233 -25.32 -48.27 -42.42
CA SER A 233 -24.91 -46.92 -42.08
C SER A 233 -26.10 -45.98 -41.79
N HIS A 234 -26.65 -46.07 -40.57
CA HIS A 234 -27.69 -45.14 -40.12
C HIS A 234 -27.20 -43.67 -40.16
N ARG A 235 -27.78 -42.89 -41.09
CA ARG A 235 -27.60 -41.43 -41.17
C ARG A 235 -28.07 -40.77 -39.87
N ARG A 236 -27.15 -40.44 -38.97
CA ARG A 236 -27.45 -39.52 -37.85
C ARG A 236 -27.87 -38.17 -38.43
N ARG A 237 -29.07 -37.70 -38.09
CA ARG A 237 -29.51 -36.33 -38.40
C ARG A 237 -28.53 -35.36 -37.72
N GLY A 238 -28.02 -34.38 -38.47
CA GLY A 238 -27.18 -33.33 -37.90
C GLY A 238 -27.97 -32.44 -36.93
N PRO A 239 -27.29 -31.75 -35.98
CA PRO A 239 -27.95 -30.83 -35.07
C PRO A 239 -28.63 -29.69 -35.85
N ALA A 240 -29.77 -29.22 -35.35
CA ALA A 240 -30.53 -28.14 -35.98
C ALA A 240 -29.69 -26.86 -36.09
N ARG A 241 -29.72 -26.22 -37.27
CA ARG A 241 -29.09 -24.91 -37.50
C ARG A 241 -29.81 -23.84 -36.65
N THR A 242 -29.13 -23.26 -35.68
CA THR A 242 -29.65 -22.13 -34.89
C THR A 242 -29.85 -20.88 -35.74
N TRP A 243 -30.73 -19.94 -35.32
CA TRP A 243 -31.10 -18.76 -36.13
C TRP A 243 -29.91 -17.94 -36.63
N ILE A 244 -28.81 -17.98 -35.87
CA ILE A 244 -27.59 -17.20 -36.12
C ILE A 244 -27.00 -17.57 -37.49
N PHE A 245 -27.08 -18.85 -37.89
CA PHE A 245 -26.61 -19.28 -39.21
C PHE A 245 -27.53 -18.82 -40.35
N GLN A 246 -28.84 -18.73 -40.13
CA GLN A 246 -29.79 -18.26 -41.16
C GLN A 246 -29.55 -16.78 -41.52
N ARG A 247 -29.28 -15.91 -40.53
CA ARG A 247 -28.88 -14.51 -40.78
C ARG A 247 -27.50 -14.37 -41.43
N PHE A 248 -26.58 -15.31 -41.17
CA PHE A 248 -25.26 -15.32 -41.82
C PHE A 248 -25.36 -15.73 -43.30
N ASP A 249 -26.19 -16.72 -43.62
CA ASP A 249 -26.43 -17.13 -45.01
C ASP A 249 -27.06 -15.97 -45.82
N SER A 250 -28.07 -15.25 -45.29
CA SER A 250 -28.65 -14.07 -45.97
C SER A 250 -27.69 -12.89 -46.11
N PHE A 251 -26.76 -12.70 -45.16
CA PHE A 251 -25.70 -11.70 -45.28
C PHE A 251 -24.67 -12.08 -46.36
N SER A 252 -24.37 -13.38 -46.51
CA SER A 252 -23.44 -13.86 -47.54
C SER A 252 -23.93 -13.61 -48.96
N VAL A 253 -25.26 -13.69 -49.18
CA VAL A 253 -25.92 -13.44 -50.47
C VAL A 253 -26.00 -11.94 -50.78
N SER A 254 -26.32 -11.10 -49.79
CA SER A 254 -26.49 -9.65 -50.01
C SER A 254 -25.16 -8.89 -50.14
N HIS A 255 -24.10 -9.31 -49.44
CA HIS A 255 -22.82 -8.59 -49.40
C HIS A 255 -21.60 -9.50 -49.65
N PRO A 256 -21.49 -10.20 -50.80
CA PRO A 256 -20.50 -11.25 -51.02
C PRO A 256 -19.04 -10.78 -50.93
N GLN A 257 -18.72 -9.54 -51.34
CA GLN A 257 -17.37 -8.99 -51.18
C GLN A 257 -17.01 -8.71 -49.72
N VAL A 258 -17.97 -8.26 -48.90
CA VAL A 258 -17.76 -8.01 -47.47
C VAL A 258 -17.68 -9.36 -46.73
N TYR A 259 -18.58 -10.29 -47.04
CA TYR A 259 -18.59 -11.64 -46.47
C TYR A 259 -17.32 -12.44 -46.80
N SER A 260 -16.79 -12.36 -48.03
CA SER A 260 -15.53 -13.03 -48.39
C SER A 260 -14.29 -12.41 -47.71
N ARG A 261 -14.29 -11.10 -47.43
CA ARG A 261 -13.27 -10.46 -46.59
C ARG A 261 -13.39 -10.88 -45.12
N ILE A 262 -14.59 -10.80 -44.53
CA ILE A 262 -14.85 -11.17 -43.13
C ILE A 262 -14.56 -12.66 -42.87
N SER A 263 -15.03 -13.56 -43.74
CA SER A 263 -14.77 -15.00 -43.60
C SER A 263 -13.29 -15.34 -43.73
N ARG A 264 -12.54 -14.68 -44.63
CA ARG A 264 -11.07 -14.81 -44.72
C ARG A 264 -10.39 -14.37 -43.42
N VAL A 265 -10.81 -13.24 -42.83
CA VAL A 265 -10.29 -12.76 -41.53
C VAL A 265 -10.68 -13.69 -40.38
N ALA A 266 -11.90 -14.24 -40.36
CA ALA A 266 -12.35 -15.17 -39.32
C ALA A 266 -11.66 -16.53 -39.41
N LEU A 267 -11.43 -17.06 -40.62
CA LEU A 267 -10.62 -18.26 -40.86
C LEU A 267 -9.16 -18.03 -40.46
N TRP A 268 -8.61 -16.85 -40.74
CA TRP A 268 -7.28 -16.44 -40.28
C TRP A 268 -7.22 -16.42 -38.74
N LEU A 269 -8.11 -15.67 -38.06
CA LEU A 269 -8.14 -15.56 -36.59
C LEU A 269 -8.33 -16.90 -35.87
N ARG A 270 -9.06 -17.86 -36.45
CA ARG A 270 -9.24 -19.22 -35.90
C ARG A 270 -7.94 -20.04 -35.80
N GLY A 271 -6.89 -19.66 -36.52
CA GLY A 271 -5.61 -20.38 -36.52
C GLY A 271 -5.58 -21.60 -37.46
N PRO A 272 -4.42 -22.28 -37.53
CA PRO A 272 -4.24 -23.43 -38.41
C PRO A 272 -5.09 -24.64 -37.98
N ARG A 273 -5.38 -25.53 -38.94
CA ARG A 273 -5.97 -26.85 -38.73
C ARG A 273 -5.12 -27.89 -39.51
N PRO A 274 -4.58 -28.94 -38.86
CA PRO A 274 -4.58 -29.18 -37.41
C PRO A 274 -3.94 -28.03 -36.61
N LYS A 275 -4.28 -27.95 -35.32
CA LYS A 275 -3.66 -26.99 -34.40
C LYS A 275 -2.19 -27.33 -34.23
N VAL A 276 -1.34 -26.32 -34.03
CA VAL A 276 0.06 -26.57 -33.66
C VAL A 276 0.12 -26.96 -32.18
N ASP A 277 0.54 -28.19 -31.90
CA ASP A 277 0.99 -28.58 -30.56
C ASP A 277 2.41 -28.02 -30.32
N LEU A 278 2.72 -27.69 -29.07
CA LEU A 278 4.03 -27.21 -28.61
C LEU A 278 4.58 -28.11 -27.49
N SER A 279 3.87 -29.18 -27.13
CA SER A 279 4.30 -30.17 -26.16
C SER A 279 5.08 -31.30 -26.85
N HIS A 280 6.20 -31.68 -26.23
CA HIS A 280 7.21 -32.65 -26.70
C HIS A 280 7.93 -32.35 -28.03
N GLN A 281 9.26 -32.57 -27.99
CA GLN A 281 10.20 -32.76 -29.10
C GLN A 281 10.37 -31.65 -30.18
N THR A 282 9.46 -30.68 -30.32
CA THR A 282 9.49 -29.71 -31.44
C THR A 282 9.84 -28.26 -31.05
N ALA A 283 9.87 -27.92 -29.76
CA ALA A 283 9.89 -26.52 -29.32
C ALA A 283 11.28 -25.85 -29.33
N ILE A 284 12.33 -26.55 -28.88
CA ILE A 284 13.68 -26.02 -28.65
C ILE A 284 14.72 -27.12 -28.88
N THR A 285 15.75 -26.83 -29.68
CA THR A 285 17.03 -27.56 -29.67
C THR A 285 17.96 -26.96 -28.61
N PRO A 286 18.73 -27.77 -27.85
CA PRO A 286 19.69 -27.25 -26.88
C PRO A 286 20.77 -26.42 -27.56
N LEU A 287 21.17 -25.30 -26.96
CA LEU A 287 22.10 -24.35 -27.58
C LEU A 287 23.55 -24.87 -27.63
N LEU A 288 23.90 -25.79 -26.73
CA LEU A 288 25.27 -26.26 -26.49
C LEU A 288 25.55 -27.68 -27.02
N ASP A 289 24.52 -28.45 -27.37
CA ASP A 289 24.68 -29.73 -28.06
C ASP A 289 24.79 -29.46 -29.58
N ILE A 290 25.97 -28.97 -30.00
CA ILE A 290 26.22 -28.50 -31.37
C ILE A 290 26.25 -29.68 -32.34
N ASP A 291 25.44 -29.61 -33.40
CA ASP A 291 25.39 -30.60 -34.49
C ASP A 291 25.56 -29.89 -35.84
N TRP A 292 26.71 -30.08 -36.48
CA TRP A 292 27.05 -29.46 -37.77
C TRP A 292 27.36 -30.54 -38.81
N THR A 293 26.80 -30.40 -40.01
CA THR A 293 27.15 -31.26 -41.15
C THR A 293 27.90 -30.44 -42.19
N ILE A 294 29.22 -30.64 -42.29
CA ILE A 294 30.13 -29.89 -43.17
C ILE A 294 30.72 -30.87 -44.20
N ARG A 295 30.49 -30.59 -45.49
CA ARG A 295 30.96 -31.43 -46.62
C ARG A 295 30.65 -32.94 -46.43
N GLY A 296 29.44 -33.24 -45.97
CA GLY A 296 28.96 -34.61 -45.72
C GLY A 296 29.47 -35.28 -44.42
N LYS A 297 30.38 -34.65 -43.68
CA LYS A 297 30.80 -35.13 -42.35
C LYS A 297 29.99 -34.44 -41.26
N ARG A 298 29.35 -35.23 -40.39
CA ARG A 298 28.64 -34.75 -39.20
C ARG A 298 29.60 -34.64 -38.02
N ILE A 299 29.62 -33.47 -37.39
CA ILE A 299 30.36 -33.16 -36.17
C ILE A 299 29.32 -32.86 -35.09
N TYR A 300 29.22 -33.75 -34.10
CA TYR A 300 28.32 -33.61 -32.97
C TYR A 300 29.12 -33.45 -31.67
N LEU A 301 28.90 -32.35 -30.97
CA LEU A 301 29.54 -32.00 -29.70
C LEU A 301 28.49 -31.98 -28.58
N PRO A 302 28.30 -33.10 -27.85
CA PRO A 302 27.29 -33.22 -26.79
C PRO A 302 27.71 -32.49 -25.50
N ILE A 303 27.95 -31.17 -25.53
CA ILE A 303 28.50 -30.42 -24.39
C ILE A 303 27.51 -30.40 -23.23
N GLU A 304 26.27 -29.99 -23.47
CA GLU A 304 25.23 -29.88 -22.45
C GLU A 304 24.82 -31.28 -21.96
N SER A 305 24.57 -32.23 -22.86
CA SER A 305 24.24 -33.61 -22.46
C SER A 305 25.39 -34.34 -21.77
N THR A 306 26.66 -33.94 -21.95
CA THR A 306 27.80 -34.44 -21.15
C THR A 306 27.86 -33.82 -19.76
N ILE A 307 27.66 -32.50 -19.62
CA ILE A 307 27.62 -31.84 -18.30
C ILE A 307 26.44 -32.38 -17.49
N LEU A 308 25.26 -32.55 -18.08
CA LEU A 308 24.07 -33.10 -17.42
C LEU A 308 24.27 -34.55 -16.94
N LYS A 309 25.06 -35.37 -17.64
CA LYS A 309 25.50 -36.70 -17.17
C LYS A 309 26.45 -36.57 -15.98
N ARG A 310 27.42 -35.65 -16.04
CA ARG A 310 28.42 -35.43 -14.98
C ARG A 310 27.84 -34.83 -13.70
N THR A 311 26.81 -33.99 -13.78
CA THR A 311 26.11 -33.43 -12.60
C THR A 311 25.04 -34.37 -12.01
N ARG A 312 24.70 -35.49 -12.67
CA ARG A 312 23.68 -36.45 -12.21
C ARG A 312 23.87 -36.93 -10.74
N PRO A 313 25.08 -37.13 -10.19
CA PRO A 313 25.26 -37.47 -8.77
C PRO A 313 24.80 -36.39 -7.80
N LEU A 314 24.83 -35.11 -8.19
CA LEU A 314 24.43 -33.98 -7.34
C LEU A 314 22.91 -33.84 -7.20
N ARG A 315 22.13 -34.49 -8.08
CA ARG A 315 20.66 -34.45 -8.11
C ARG A 315 19.98 -35.34 -7.07
N LYS A 316 20.68 -35.72 -6.01
CA LYS A 316 20.14 -36.49 -4.89
C LYS A 316 19.40 -35.56 -3.94
N LEU A 317 18.19 -35.94 -3.51
CA LEU A 317 17.34 -35.08 -2.69
C LEU A 317 18.01 -34.65 -1.37
N TRP A 318 18.86 -35.49 -0.78
CA TRP A 318 19.59 -35.17 0.45
C TRP A 318 20.66 -34.07 0.24
N LEU A 319 21.31 -34.00 -0.93
CA LEU A 319 22.24 -32.93 -1.27
C LEU A 319 21.51 -31.59 -1.43
N PHE A 320 20.32 -31.60 -2.03
CA PHE A 320 19.44 -30.44 -2.11
C PHE A 320 18.92 -30.01 -0.71
N ALA A 321 18.65 -30.96 0.18
CA ALA A 321 18.28 -30.65 1.57
C ALA A 321 19.43 -29.99 2.35
N ILE A 322 20.66 -30.49 2.21
CA ILE A 322 21.87 -29.85 2.80
C ILE A 322 22.05 -28.43 2.25
N LEU A 323 21.92 -28.23 0.93
CA LEU A 323 21.95 -26.89 0.33
C LEU A 323 20.88 -25.99 0.95
N THR A 324 19.65 -26.49 1.12
CA THR A 324 18.53 -25.72 1.66
C THR A 324 18.80 -25.28 3.10
N ILE A 325 19.30 -26.18 3.96
CA ILE A 325 19.65 -25.86 5.35
C ILE A 325 20.81 -24.85 5.39
N GLY A 326 21.89 -25.10 4.66
CA GLY A 326 23.06 -24.21 4.60
C GLY A 326 22.72 -22.83 4.04
N TYR A 327 21.81 -22.75 3.07
CA TYR A 327 21.29 -21.50 2.52
C TYR A 327 20.47 -20.70 3.55
N ILE A 328 19.54 -21.36 4.26
CA ILE A 328 18.72 -20.69 5.29
C ILE A 328 19.61 -20.14 6.41
N VAL A 329 20.58 -20.93 6.90
CA VAL A 329 21.53 -20.51 7.93
C VAL A 329 22.43 -19.37 7.42
N GLY A 330 22.98 -19.49 6.21
CA GLY A 330 23.82 -18.46 5.60
C GLY A 330 23.09 -17.13 5.39
N MET A 331 21.84 -17.17 4.92
CA MET A 331 20.99 -15.99 4.77
C MET A 331 20.60 -15.37 6.12
N ALA A 332 20.36 -16.16 7.16
CA ALA A 332 20.11 -15.64 8.50
C ALA A 332 21.32 -14.88 9.05
N PHE A 333 22.53 -15.41 8.88
CA PHE A 333 23.77 -14.71 9.26
C PHE A 333 24.02 -13.46 8.40
N LEU A 334 23.77 -13.51 7.10
CA LEU A 334 23.94 -12.37 6.20
C LEU A 334 22.95 -11.24 6.53
N ALA A 335 21.67 -11.57 6.72
CA ALA A 335 20.64 -10.61 7.14
C ALA A 335 20.99 -10.00 8.50
N ARG A 336 21.43 -10.82 9.48
CA ARG A 336 21.91 -10.34 10.78
C ARG A 336 23.04 -9.33 10.63
N ALA A 337 24.09 -9.67 9.88
CA ALA A 337 25.25 -8.81 9.66
C ALA A 337 24.91 -7.52 8.89
N GLN A 338 23.97 -7.59 7.95
CA GLN A 338 23.53 -6.45 7.15
C GLN A 338 22.65 -5.47 7.93
N ALA A 339 21.67 -5.96 8.70
CA ALA A 339 20.52 -5.18 9.14
C ALA A 339 20.25 -5.18 10.66
N TYR A 340 20.82 -6.12 11.43
CA TYR A 340 20.49 -6.29 12.86
C TYR A 340 21.72 -6.25 13.79
N MET A 341 22.88 -5.81 13.28
CA MET A 341 24.11 -5.56 14.06
C MET A 341 24.29 -4.09 14.45
N ILE A 342 23.39 -3.21 14.01
CA ILE A 342 23.34 -1.77 14.30
C ILE A 342 21.88 -1.45 14.70
N PRO A 343 21.64 -0.56 15.68
CA PRO A 343 20.27 -0.22 16.08
C PRO A 343 19.45 0.38 14.92
N PRO A 344 18.14 0.05 14.79
CA PRO A 344 17.28 0.58 13.73
C PRO A 344 17.33 2.11 13.59
N GLU A 345 17.26 2.82 14.72
CA GLU A 345 17.29 4.27 14.88
C GLU A 345 18.63 4.92 14.47
N ALA A 346 19.72 4.14 14.51
CA ALA A 346 21.03 4.58 14.06
C ALA A 346 21.27 4.34 12.55
N SER A 347 20.28 3.83 11.81
CA SER A 347 20.46 3.42 10.42
C SER A 347 19.48 4.16 9.50
N TRP A 348 20.03 5.06 8.67
CA TRP A 348 19.25 6.09 7.98
C TRP A 348 19.04 5.80 6.49
N GLY A 349 17.91 6.24 5.95
CA GLY A 349 17.62 6.19 4.52
C GLY A 349 18.24 7.38 3.76
N CYS A 350 18.43 7.24 2.44
CA CYS A 350 19.01 8.29 1.60
C CYS A 350 18.24 9.62 1.52
N VAL A 351 17.00 9.65 2.03
CA VAL A 351 16.12 10.82 2.11
C VAL A 351 15.69 11.12 3.56
N GLY A 352 16.43 10.60 4.55
CA GLY A 352 16.16 10.83 5.96
C GLY A 352 16.72 12.18 6.44
N THR A 353 15.92 12.86 7.25
CA THR A 353 16.15 14.20 7.82
C THR A 353 15.89 14.17 9.32
N PHE A 354 16.45 15.11 10.09
CA PHE A 354 16.04 15.34 11.49
C PHE A 354 14.78 16.20 11.56
N TRP A 355 14.61 17.14 10.62
CA TRP A 355 13.44 18.02 10.55
C TRP A 355 12.44 17.52 9.51
N ALA A 356 11.16 17.46 9.88
CA ALA A 356 10.07 16.98 9.05
C ALA A 356 9.48 18.07 8.12
N ALA A 357 8.63 17.67 7.18
CA ALA A 357 8.02 18.56 6.19
C ALA A 357 6.72 19.20 6.71
N ASN A 358 6.24 20.27 6.06
CA ASN A 358 4.87 20.79 6.22
C ASN A 358 4.39 20.92 7.69
N SER A 359 5.18 21.55 8.55
CA SER A 359 4.93 21.74 10.00
C SER A 359 4.76 20.48 10.84
N GLN A 360 5.22 19.31 10.37
CA GLN A 360 5.21 18.06 11.15
C GLN A 360 6.16 18.05 12.37
N CYS A 361 6.91 19.13 12.60
CA CYS A 361 7.66 19.35 13.83
C CYS A 361 6.90 20.15 14.90
N GLY A 362 5.65 20.55 14.61
CA GLY A 362 4.82 21.34 15.52
C GLY A 362 5.34 22.75 15.79
N LEU A 363 4.71 23.40 16.76
CA LEU A 363 5.02 24.77 17.18
C LEU A 363 6.46 24.87 17.69
N ASP A 364 7.19 25.86 17.20
CA ASP A 364 8.62 26.11 17.44
C ASP A 364 9.56 24.91 17.15
N GLY A 365 9.06 23.87 16.47
CA GLY A 365 9.81 22.66 16.16
C GLY A 365 9.88 21.62 17.27
N GLN A 366 9.09 21.76 18.34
CA GLN A 366 9.10 20.93 19.54
C GLN A 366 9.13 19.40 19.29
N ASP A 367 8.48 18.92 18.23
CA ASP A 367 8.33 17.48 17.93
C ASP A 367 9.53 16.91 17.15
N CYS A 368 10.42 17.78 16.63
CA CYS A 368 11.66 17.40 15.94
C CYS A 368 12.93 17.74 16.75
N LEU A 369 12.82 18.51 17.84
CA LEU A 369 13.93 18.88 18.70
C LEU A 369 14.19 17.79 19.74
N PRO A 370 15.40 17.19 19.80
CA PRO A 370 15.74 16.23 20.84
C PRO A 370 15.96 16.93 22.19
N MET A 371 15.81 16.18 23.29
CA MET A 371 16.00 16.69 24.67
C MET A 371 17.38 17.31 24.92
N ASN A 372 18.38 16.99 24.09
CA ASN A 372 19.69 17.61 24.08
C ASN A 372 20.10 17.99 22.65
N THR A 373 19.99 19.28 22.32
CA THR A 373 20.37 19.84 21.01
C THR A 373 21.89 19.93 20.78
N SER A 374 22.71 19.47 21.74
CA SER A 374 24.17 19.28 21.61
C SER A 374 24.59 17.80 21.70
N GLU A 375 23.66 16.86 21.50
CA GLU A 375 23.94 15.42 21.52
C GLU A 375 24.66 14.93 20.25
N THR A 376 25.35 13.78 20.37
CA THR A 376 26.13 13.17 19.28
C THR A 376 25.64 11.78 18.94
N PHE A 377 25.33 11.51 17.68
CA PHE A 377 24.74 10.27 17.20
C PHE A 377 25.68 9.55 16.23
N ASP A 378 26.03 8.30 16.54
CA ASP A 378 26.65 7.42 15.55
C ASP A 378 25.56 6.90 14.60
N PHE A 379 25.78 7.01 13.29
CA PHE A 379 24.80 6.59 12.28
C PHE A 379 25.45 5.80 11.14
N ARG A 380 24.63 5.04 10.39
CA ARG A 380 25.00 4.34 9.15
C ARG A 380 24.10 4.72 7.99
N CYS A 381 24.69 4.82 6.81
CA CYS A 381 24.03 5.08 5.54
C CYS A 381 24.36 4.02 4.47
N PRO A 382 23.41 3.67 3.59
CA PRO A 382 23.64 2.77 2.46
C PRO A 382 24.36 3.48 1.29
N PRO A 383 24.89 2.74 0.30
CA PRO A 383 25.42 3.32 -0.93
C PRO A 383 24.30 3.86 -1.84
N GLY A 384 24.67 4.73 -2.78
CA GLY A 384 23.82 5.25 -3.85
C GLY A 384 22.99 6.49 -3.49
N CYS A 385 23.16 7.05 -2.28
CA CYS A 385 22.32 8.16 -1.80
C CYS A 385 22.42 9.46 -2.60
N GLN A 386 23.44 9.64 -3.46
CA GLN A 386 23.46 10.72 -4.45
C GLN A 386 22.26 10.70 -5.41
N SER A 387 21.60 9.54 -5.60
CA SER A 387 20.34 9.41 -6.35
C SER A 387 19.06 9.54 -5.52
N GLY A 388 19.17 9.80 -4.21
CA GLY A 388 18.05 10.12 -3.33
C GLY A 388 17.60 11.56 -3.55
N ILE A 389 16.64 11.76 -4.45
CA ILE A 389 16.15 13.09 -4.85
C ILE A 389 14.70 13.33 -4.42
N LEU A 390 14.37 14.59 -4.11
CA LEU A 390 13.00 15.07 -3.94
C LEU A 390 12.14 14.74 -5.16
N GLN A 391 10.98 14.11 -4.96
CA GLN A 391 10.06 13.75 -6.06
C GLN A 391 8.99 14.82 -6.35
N ASN A 392 8.72 15.69 -5.38
CA ASN A 392 7.89 16.88 -5.51
C ASN A 392 8.72 18.12 -5.11
N PRO A 393 8.27 19.35 -5.40
CA PRO A 393 8.97 20.56 -4.96
C PRO A 393 8.95 20.73 -3.45
N ARG A 394 9.99 21.38 -2.92
CA ARG A 394 10.14 21.75 -1.51
C ARG A 394 10.69 23.16 -1.43
N THR A 395 10.05 24.03 -0.67
CA THR A 395 10.46 25.43 -0.51
C THR A 395 11.26 25.64 0.77
N VAL A 396 12.37 26.35 0.63
CA VAL A 396 13.34 26.69 1.69
C VAL A 396 13.57 28.19 1.65
N GLY A 397 13.10 28.90 2.68
CA GLY A 397 12.97 30.35 2.64
C GLY A 397 12.14 30.82 1.43
N ALA A 398 12.80 31.49 0.48
CA ALA A 398 12.20 31.95 -0.78
C ALA A 398 12.48 31.02 -1.99
N GLU A 399 13.40 30.05 -1.90
CA GLU A 399 13.77 29.16 -3.02
C GLU A 399 12.92 27.90 -3.05
N GLU A 400 12.71 27.31 -4.24
CA GLU A 400 11.92 26.09 -4.44
C GLU A 400 12.74 25.05 -5.21
N VAL A 401 13.12 23.96 -4.54
CA VAL A 401 13.98 22.90 -5.08
C VAL A 401 13.18 21.63 -5.40
N SER A 402 13.49 20.98 -6.52
CA SER A 402 12.86 19.72 -6.94
C SER A 402 13.84 18.85 -7.74
N PHE A 403 13.63 17.53 -7.73
CA PHE A 403 14.45 16.54 -8.44
C PHE A 403 15.97 16.55 -8.13
N VAL A 404 16.35 17.15 -6.99
CA VAL A 404 17.69 17.12 -6.41
C VAL A 404 17.64 16.51 -4.98
N PRO A 405 18.77 16.04 -4.42
CA PRO A 405 18.87 15.75 -3.00
C PRO A 405 18.72 17.06 -2.19
N LEU A 406 17.92 17.05 -1.12
CA LEU A 406 17.75 18.22 -0.27
C LEU A 406 19.01 18.42 0.59
N LEU A 407 19.75 19.50 0.35
CA LEU A 407 20.98 19.85 1.05
C LEU A 407 21.07 21.37 1.22
N ILE A 408 21.23 21.82 2.46
CA ILE A 408 21.22 23.25 2.83
C ILE A 408 22.42 23.51 3.73
N GLY A 409 23.27 24.47 3.35
CA GLY A 409 24.50 24.80 4.07
C GLY A 409 25.71 23.95 3.67
N GLY A 410 26.65 23.83 4.60
CA GLY A 410 27.92 23.10 4.47
C GLY A 410 29.08 23.90 3.88
N GLY A 411 28.88 25.15 3.46
CA GLY A 411 29.91 26.03 2.91
C GLY A 411 30.82 26.70 3.95
N ASP A 412 30.44 26.66 5.22
CA ASP A 412 31.17 27.25 6.33
C ASP A 412 32.42 26.41 6.73
N PRO A 413 33.38 26.98 7.48
CA PRO A 413 34.61 26.28 7.86
C PRO A 413 34.41 24.97 8.64
N ASN A 414 33.25 24.77 9.28
CA ASN A 414 32.93 23.57 10.07
C ASN A 414 31.98 22.59 9.34
N ILE A 415 31.58 22.90 8.10
CA ILE A 415 30.70 22.08 7.25
C ILE A 415 29.37 21.74 7.96
N THR A 416 28.64 22.79 8.31
CA THR A 416 27.39 22.80 9.08
C THR A 416 26.17 22.72 8.15
N TYR A 417 25.31 21.72 8.35
CA TYR A 417 24.10 21.49 7.55
C TYR A 417 22.82 21.77 8.36
N ARG A 418 21.77 22.23 7.70
CA ARG A 418 20.44 22.42 8.32
C ARG A 418 19.73 21.07 8.53
N ALA A 419 18.96 20.90 9.61
CA ALA A 419 18.40 19.61 10.02
C ALA A 419 17.40 18.96 9.04
N ASP A 420 16.85 19.71 8.07
CA ASP A 420 16.02 19.19 6.96
C ASP A 420 16.86 18.70 5.76
N SER A 421 18.19 18.78 5.82
CA SER A 421 19.07 18.19 4.82
C SER A 421 19.07 16.65 4.89
N PHE A 422 19.19 15.99 3.74
CA PHE A 422 19.29 14.52 3.66
C PHE A 422 20.63 14.05 4.25
N ILE A 423 20.60 13.47 5.45
CA ILE A 423 21.78 13.16 6.28
C ILE A 423 22.84 12.36 5.51
N CYS A 424 22.43 11.30 4.80
CA CYS A 424 23.35 10.46 4.03
C CYS A 424 24.00 11.19 2.85
N SER A 425 23.27 12.09 2.18
CA SER A 425 23.78 12.89 1.07
C SER A 425 24.69 14.02 1.57
N ALA A 426 24.34 14.63 2.71
CA ALA A 426 25.18 15.62 3.39
C ALA A 426 26.51 14.98 3.84
N ALA A 427 26.48 13.75 4.38
CA ALA A 427 27.68 13.01 4.77
C ALA A 427 28.59 12.65 3.57
N ILE A 428 28.02 12.38 2.40
CA ILE A 428 28.76 12.19 1.14
C ILE A 428 29.36 13.53 0.67
N GLN A 429 28.60 14.64 0.71
CA GLN A 429 29.11 15.97 0.32
C GLN A 429 30.21 16.46 1.28
N ALA A 430 30.09 16.19 2.58
CA ALA A 430 31.13 16.43 3.59
C ALA A 430 32.40 15.59 3.37
N GLY A 431 32.28 14.42 2.72
CA GLY A 431 33.40 13.51 2.43
C GLY A 431 33.77 12.58 3.58
N VAL A 432 32.93 12.44 4.61
CA VAL A 432 33.14 11.43 5.67
C VAL A 432 32.89 10.01 5.17
N MET A 433 32.05 9.84 4.14
CA MET A 433 31.75 8.59 3.45
C MET A 433 31.64 8.78 1.93
N THR A 434 31.57 7.70 1.14
CA THR A 434 31.48 7.76 -0.34
C THR A 434 30.19 7.14 -0.87
N ASN A 435 29.74 7.60 -2.05
CA ASN A 435 28.47 7.16 -2.64
C ASN A 435 28.47 5.67 -3.04
N GLU A 436 29.63 5.09 -3.36
CA GLU A 436 29.76 3.71 -3.86
C GLU A 436 29.64 2.66 -2.74
N LYS A 437 29.95 3.06 -1.50
CA LYS A 437 30.05 2.14 -0.34
C LYS A 437 29.10 2.50 0.80
N GLY A 438 28.62 3.74 0.88
CA GLY A 438 28.02 4.28 2.10
C GLY A 438 29.05 4.28 3.24
N GLY A 439 28.59 4.06 4.46
CA GLY A 439 29.45 3.88 5.63
C GLY A 439 28.76 4.24 6.94
N CYS A 440 29.54 4.27 8.03
CA CYS A 440 29.15 4.91 9.27
C CYS A 440 29.91 6.23 9.45
N ALA A 441 29.33 7.14 10.22
CA ALA A 441 29.99 8.34 10.73
C ALA A 441 29.31 8.76 12.04
N ARG A 442 29.85 9.78 12.71
CA ARG A 442 29.19 10.46 13.83
C ARG A 442 28.68 11.82 13.38
N LEU A 443 27.46 12.12 13.82
CA LEU A 443 26.80 13.40 13.67
C LEU A 443 26.78 14.11 15.03
N HIS A 444 27.01 15.42 15.03
CA HIS A 444 26.96 16.29 16.20
C HIS A 444 25.89 17.34 15.95
N LEU A 445 24.93 17.49 16.86
CA LEU A 445 23.93 18.54 16.75
C LEU A 445 24.51 19.92 17.14
N VAL A 446 23.91 20.96 16.58
CA VAL A 446 24.23 22.37 16.81
C VAL A 446 22.90 23.12 16.91
N PRO A 447 22.55 23.72 18.06
CA PRO A 447 21.34 24.55 18.16
C PRO A 447 21.53 25.89 17.45
N ASP A 448 20.41 26.53 17.10
CA ASP A 448 20.29 27.96 16.77
C ASP A 448 21.39 28.50 15.82
N PHE A 449 21.58 27.82 14.69
CA PHE A 449 22.60 28.21 13.71
C PHE A 449 22.06 29.24 12.72
N VAL A 450 22.93 30.17 12.30
CA VAL A 450 22.63 31.28 11.39
C VAL A 450 23.54 31.23 10.14
N ASP A 451 23.03 31.71 9.01
CA ASP A 451 23.72 31.79 7.71
C ASP A 451 24.32 30.46 7.20
N PHE A 452 23.45 29.61 6.66
CA PHE A 452 23.85 28.38 6.00
C PHE A 452 24.37 28.71 4.59
N THR A 453 25.68 28.75 4.42
CA THR A 453 26.31 29.04 3.11
C THR A 453 26.33 27.82 2.17
N PRO A 454 26.04 27.98 0.86
CA PRO A 454 25.97 26.88 -0.10
C PRO A 454 27.34 26.28 -0.46
N ARG A 455 27.37 25.01 -0.87
CA ARG A 455 28.60 24.29 -1.26
C ARG A 455 28.37 23.35 -2.44
N ALA A 456 29.39 23.17 -3.26
CA ALA A 456 29.46 22.12 -4.28
C ALA A 456 30.69 21.23 -4.03
N ALA A 457 30.47 19.94 -3.73
CA ALA A 457 31.54 18.97 -3.48
C ALA A 457 31.06 17.53 -3.74
N ASN A 458 31.97 16.63 -4.11
CA ASN A 458 31.70 15.19 -4.29
C ASN A 458 30.49 14.87 -5.21
N GLY A 459 30.22 15.72 -6.21
CA GLY A 459 29.09 15.58 -7.13
C GLY A 459 27.73 15.94 -6.55
N LEU A 460 27.69 16.68 -5.42
CA LEU A 460 26.50 17.17 -4.74
C LEU A 460 26.59 18.68 -4.53
N GLN A 461 25.47 19.38 -4.74
CA GLN A 461 25.31 20.81 -4.53
C GLN A 461 24.27 21.05 -3.42
N SER A 462 24.53 22.01 -2.55
CA SER A 462 23.59 22.52 -1.54
C SER A 462 23.17 23.95 -1.88
N ILE A 463 21.98 24.33 -1.41
CA ILE A 463 21.48 25.71 -1.43
C ILE A 463 21.89 26.45 -0.15
N GLY A 464 21.74 27.77 -0.17
CA GLY A 464 21.95 28.60 1.00
C GLY A 464 20.66 28.80 1.81
N PHE A 465 20.79 29.23 3.06
CA PHE A 465 19.69 29.76 3.86
C PHE A 465 20.22 30.86 4.79
N PRO A 466 20.06 32.15 4.44
CA PRO A 466 20.76 33.26 5.08
C PRO A 466 20.10 33.75 6.38
N SER A 467 19.43 32.86 7.12
CA SER A 467 18.68 33.18 8.35
C SER A 467 18.91 32.14 9.44
N ILE A 468 18.26 32.31 10.60
CA ILE A 468 18.34 31.43 11.75
C ILE A 468 17.54 30.14 11.55
N PHE A 469 18.04 29.01 12.05
CA PHE A 469 17.29 27.77 12.13
C PHE A 469 17.64 27.00 13.42
N PRO A 470 16.66 26.49 14.18
CA PRO A 470 16.87 26.02 15.56
C PRO A 470 17.68 24.73 15.67
N LEU A 471 17.82 23.96 14.58
CA LEU A 471 18.62 22.73 14.57
C LEU A 471 19.49 22.59 13.32
N ALA A 472 20.79 22.48 13.53
CA ALA A 472 21.80 22.15 12.53
C ALA A 472 22.63 20.94 12.98
N TYR A 473 23.47 20.43 12.09
CA TYR A 473 24.37 19.33 12.41
C TYR A 473 25.71 19.38 11.66
N ARG A 474 26.73 18.73 12.23
CA ARG A 474 28.09 18.57 11.71
C ARG A 474 28.50 17.10 11.72
N PHE A 475 29.52 16.73 10.95
CA PHE A 475 30.01 15.35 10.85
C PHE A 475 31.44 15.16 11.31
N THR A 476 31.72 14.02 11.96
CA THR A 476 33.07 13.48 12.14
C THR A 476 33.12 12.04 11.63
N LYS A 477 34.29 11.63 11.10
CA LYS A 477 34.46 10.33 10.44
C LYS A 477 34.53 9.13 11.39
N GLU A 478 34.80 9.37 12.67
CA GLU A 478 34.82 8.33 13.70
C GLU A 478 33.40 7.89 14.09
N SER A 479 33.23 6.62 14.45
CA SER A 479 32.00 6.07 15.04
C SER A 479 32.32 4.81 15.83
N SER A 480 31.45 4.40 16.75
CA SER A 480 31.59 3.17 17.55
C SER A 480 31.25 1.89 16.79
N PHE A 481 30.55 2.00 15.65
CA PHE A 481 30.08 0.86 14.88
C PHE A 481 31.20 0.17 14.10
N LYS A 482 31.25 -1.16 14.21
CA LYS A 482 32.25 -2.01 13.53
C LYS A 482 31.76 -2.58 12.19
N GLN A 483 30.46 -2.51 11.91
CA GLN A 483 29.82 -3.24 10.80
C GLN A 483 29.24 -2.27 9.74
N CYS A 484 30.12 -1.49 9.11
CA CYS A 484 29.73 -0.33 8.28
C CYS A 484 29.60 -0.60 6.77
N SER A 485 29.96 -1.78 6.29
CA SER A 485 29.82 -2.16 4.88
C SER A 485 28.40 -2.63 4.55
N ASP A 486 27.79 -2.11 3.48
CA ASP A 486 26.55 -2.68 2.93
C ASP A 486 26.83 -3.99 2.17
N LEU A 487 26.17 -5.06 2.60
CA LEU A 487 26.34 -6.44 2.10
C LEU A 487 25.35 -6.82 0.99
N ARG A 488 24.69 -5.85 0.34
CA ARG A 488 23.73 -6.08 -0.75
C ARG A 488 24.33 -6.85 -1.93
N ASN A 489 25.58 -6.56 -2.29
CA ASN A 489 26.23 -7.17 -3.45
C ASN A 489 26.62 -8.62 -3.19
N GLU A 490 27.13 -8.90 -2.00
CA GLU A 490 27.48 -10.23 -1.49
C GLU A 490 26.22 -11.09 -1.36
N GLY A 491 25.13 -10.52 -0.84
CA GLY A 491 23.82 -11.16 -0.79
C GLY A 491 23.27 -11.44 -2.19
N LEU A 492 23.38 -10.52 -3.14
CA LEU A 492 22.99 -10.76 -4.53
C LEU A 492 23.82 -11.88 -5.17
N ALA A 493 25.15 -11.85 -5.01
CA ALA A 493 26.04 -12.88 -5.53
C ALA A 493 25.69 -14.27 -4.95
N LEU A 494 25.50 -14.37 -3.63
CA LEU A 494 25.07 -15.62 -2.97
C LEU A 494 23.75 -16.15 -3.56
N ASN A 495 22.73 -15.30 -3.66
CA ASN A 495 21.41 -15.71 -4.14
C ASN A 495 21.40 -16.05 -5.65
N ALA A 496 22.16 -15.32 -6.47
CA ALA A 496 22.33 -15.62 -7.89
C ALA A 496 23.06 -16.96 -8.11
N LEU A 497 24.14 -17.21 -7.35
CA LEU A 497 24.88 -18.48 -7.41
C LEU A 497 24.04 -19.66 -6.92
N VAL A 498 23.27 -19.50 -5.83
CA VAL A 498 22.38 -20.56 -5.30
C VAL A 498 21.25 -20.85 -6.28
N THR A 499 20.59 -19.83 -6.86
CA THR A 499 19.54 -20.05 -7.88
C THR A 499 20.08 -20.74 -9.14
N ALA A 500 21.27 -20.35 -9.62
CA ALA A 500 21.94 -21.02 -10.73
C ALA A 500 22.30 -22.48 -10.39
N ALA A 501 22.83 -22.75 -9.20
CA ALA A 501 23.16 -24.09 -8.73
C ALA A 501 21.92 -25.01 -8.63
N ILE A 502 20.81 -24.49 -8.09
CA ILE A 502 19.54 -25.22 -8.00
C ILE A 502 19.07 -25.68 -9.38
N PHE A 503 19.19 -24.84 -10.40
CA PHE A 503 18.78 -25.18 -11.76
C PHE A 503 19.76 -26.14 -12.48
N LEU A 504 21.08 -25.85 -12.46
CA LEU A 504 22.08 -26.55 -13.28
C LEU A 504 22.72 -27.78 -12.62
N LEU A 505 22.88 -27.77 -11.30
CA LEU A 505 23.62 -28.81 -10.56
C LEU A 505 22.66 -29.80 -9.88
N PHE A 506 21.77 -29.28 -9.02
CA PHE A 506 20.83 -30.10 -8.26
C PHE A 506 19.59 -30.50 -9.07
N SER A 507 19.17 -29.64 -10.00
CA SER A 507 18.06 -29.82 -10.96
C SER A 507 16.86 -30.60 -10.37
N PRO A 508 16.22 -30.11 -9.28
CA PRO A 508 15.11 -30.81 -8.64
C PRO A 508 13.86 -30.78 -9.56
N ARG A 509 12.77 -31.44 -9.12
CA ARG A 509 11.48 -31.39 -9.85
C ARG A 509 11.09 -29.92 -10.11
N PRO A 510 10.59 -29.54 -11.32
CA PRO A 510 10.35 -28.14 -11.68
C PRO A 510 9.51 -27.32 -10.69
N ILE A 511 8.56 -27.95 -9.99
CA ILE A 511 7.77 -27.31 -8.93
C ILE A 511 8.62 -26.88 -7.72
N ILE A 512 9.66 -27.66 -7.36
CA ILE A 512 10.61 -27.33 -6.29
C ILE A 512 11.52 -26.19 -6.74
N ALA A 513 11.98 -26.20 -7.99
CA ALA A 513 12.76 -25.09 -8.55
C ALA A 513 11.94 -23.78 -8.59
N PHE A 514 10.66 -23.85 -8.98
CA PHE A 514 9.73 -22.71 -8.91
C PHE A 514 9.58 -22.17 -7.48
N TRP A 515 9.26 -23.02 -6.50
CA TRP A 515 9.16 -22.57 -5.10
C TRP A 515 10.48 -22.04 -4.54
N SER A 516 11.61 -22.58 -4.98
CA SER A 516 12.93 -22.05 -4.63
C SER A 516 13.10 -20.60 -5.10
N LEU A 517 12.69 -20.27 -6.34
CA LEU A 517 12.70 -18.88 -6.82
C LEU A 517 11.75 -17.97 -6.04
N VAL A 518 10.55 -18.46 -5.70
CA VAL A 518 9.57 -17.70 -4.89
C VAL A 518 10.15 -17.34 -3.52
N CYS A 519 10.69 -18.33 -2.81
CA CYS A 519 11.28 -18.12 -1.48
C CYS A 519 12.55 -17.27 -1.55
N ILE A 520 13.50 -17.61 -2.43
CA ILE A 520 14.77 -16.89 -2.55
C ILE A 520 14.52 -15.43 -2.96
N GLY A 521 13.67 -15.18 -3.96
CA GLY A 521 13.33 -13.83 -4.41
C GLY A 521 12.70 -12.99 -3.29
N PHE A 522 11.63 -13.49 -2.66
CA PHE A 522 10.92 -12.75 -1.61
C PHE A 522 11.83 -12.35 -0.45
N TRP A 523 12.60 -13.30 0.09
CA TRP A 523 13.48 -13.04 1.24
C TRP A 523 14.74 -12.25 0.85
N HIS A 524 15.24 -12.38 -0.38
CA HIS A 524 16.30 -11.49 -0.89
C HIS A 524 15.83 -10.03 -0.96
N ILE A 525 14.62 -9.76 -1.44
CA ILE A 525 14.09 -8.40 -1.47
C ILE A 525 13.92 -7.86 -0.04
N GLY A 526 13.18 -8.60 0.80
CA GLY A 526 12.79 -8.15 2.13
C GLY A 526 13.93 -8.00 3.14
N LEU A 527 15.04 -8.73 2.97
CA LEU A 527 16.18 -8.73 3.91
C LEU A 527 17.49 -8.17 3.34
N VAL A 528 17.61 -7.99 2.02
CA VAL A 528 18.87 -7.62 1.36
C VAL A 528 18.70 -6.43 0.41
N SER A 529 18.05 -6.61 -0.75
CA SER A 529 18.16 -5.62 -1.84
C SER A 529 17.36 -4.34 -1.58
N ASP A 530 16.11 -4.46 -1.14
CA ASP A 530 15.21 -3.34 -0.88
C ASP A 530 14.29 -3.65 0.33
N PRO A 531 14.86 -3.65 1.56
CA PRO A 531 14.09 -3.82 2.79
C PRO A 531 13.20 -2.59 3.09
N VAL A 532 12.15 -2.79 3.90
CA VAL A 532 11.34 -1.69 4.42
C VAL A 532 11.86 -1.27 5.79
N GLY A 533 12.50 -0.09 5.83
CA GLY A 533 13.38 0.28 6.94
C GLY A 533 14.73 -0.41 6.83
N GLN A 534 15.73 0.07 7.57
CA GLN A 534 17.08 -0.52 7.52
C GLN A 534 17.19 -1.82 8.33
N ALA A 535 16.43 -1.93 9.42
CA ALA A 535 16.13 -3.20 10.10
C ALA A 535 14.70 -3.63 9.70
N PRO A 536 14.51 -4.53 8.72
CA PRO A 536 13.19 -4.86 8.22
C PRO A 536 12.36 -5.61 9.25
N SER A 537 11.07 -5.27 9.36
CA SER A 537 10.13 -6.01 10.23
C SER A 537 9.90 -7.42 9.70
N ILE A 538 10.45 -8.41 10.41
CA ILE A 538 10.27 -9.84 10.13
C ILE A 538 8.78 -10.23 10.20
N GLU A 539 8.02 -9.65 11.13
CA GLU A 539 6.57 -9.83 11.25
C GLU A 539 5.85 -9.39 9.97
N ARG A 540 6.15 -8.18 9.46
CA ARG A 540 5.61 -7.67 8.20
C ARG A 540 5.98 -8.56 7.01
N LEU A 541 7.19 -9.10 6.98
CA LEU A 541 7.60 -10.01 5.91
C LEU A 541 6.81 -11.32 5.98
N PHE A 542 6.62 -11.93 7.15
CA PHE A 542 5.81 -13.15 7.28
C PHE A 542 4.32 -12.93 6.97
N SER A 543 3.71 -11.82 7.38
CA SER A 543 2.31 -11.52 7.08
C SER A 543 2.05 -11.30 5.58
N LEU A 544 3.04 -10.78 4.84
CA LEU A 544 3.01 -10.66 3.38
C LEU A 544 3.41 -11.96 2.65
N PHE A 545 4.23 -12.82 3.26
CA PHE A 545 4.74 -14.04 2.62
C PHE A 545 3.65 -15.09 2.36
N LEU A 546 2.76 -15.35 3.32
CA LEU A 546 1.74 -16.39 3.17
C LEU A 546 0.74 -16.10 2.01
N PRO A 547 0.19 -14.88 1.86
CA PRO A 547 -0.60 -14.53 0.67
C PRO A 547 0.24 -14.53 -0.63
N ALA A 548 1.53 -14.17 -0.57
CA ALA A 548 2.41 -14.24 -1.74
C ALA A 548 2.59 -15.69 -2.23
N LEU A 549 2.73 -16.65 -1.32
CA LEU A 549 2.75 -18.08 -1.65
C LEU A 549 1.43 -18.54 -2.30
N TYR A 550 0.28 -18.14 -1.76
CA TYR A 550 -1.02 -18.49 -2.34
C TYR A 550 -1.17 -17.99 -3.79
N ILE A 551 -0.75 -16.77 -4.07
CA ILE A 551 -0.78 -16.20 -5.42
C ILE A 551 0.26 -16.86 -6.32
N ALA A 552 1.46 -17.17 -5.81
CA ALA A 552 2.47 -17.92 -6.55
C ALA A 552 1.99 -19.34 -6.93
N TYR A 553 1.19 -19.99 -6.09
CA TYR A 553 0.52 -21.26 -6.45
C TYR A 553 -0.45 -21.08 -7.63
N ALA A 554 -1.17 -19.97 -7.73
CA ALA A 554 -1.98 -19.67 -8.91
C ALA A 554 -1.10 -19.48 -10.16
N PHE A 555 0.03 -18.78 -10.07
CA PHE A 555 0.98 -18.64 -11.19
C PHE A 555 1.56 -19.99 -11.63
N TRP A 556 1.86 -20.87 -10.68
CA TRP A 556 2.20 -22.26 -10.99
C TRP A 556 1.06 -22.98 -11.74
N ARG A 557 -0.17 -22.87 -11.23
CA ARG A 557 -1.33 -23.62 -11.73
C ARG A 557 -1.82 -23.18 -13.10
N PHE A 558 -1.66 -21.90 -13.45
CA PHE A 558 -2.09 -21.30 -14.72
C PHE A 558 -0.96 -21.08 -15.74
N ALA A 559 0.30 -20.91 -15.32
CA ALA A 559 1.41 -20.58 -16.22
C ALA A 559 2.58 -21.58 -16.13
N PHE A 560 3.33 -21.60 -15.02
CA PHE A 560 4.63 -22.31 -14.96
C PHE A 560 4.52 -23.82 -15.16
N ARG A 561 3.42 -24.47 -14.76
CA ARG A 561 3.27 -25.93 -14.90
C ARG A 561 3.29 -26.44 -16.34
N TYR A 562 3.00 -25.58 -17.32
CA TYR A 562 2.98 -25.91 -18.74
C TYR A 562 4.31 -25.59 -19.45
N THR A 563 5.06 -24.62 -18.92
CA THR A 563 6.26 -24.06 -19.54
C THR A 563 7.53 -24.61 -18.93
N LEU A 564 7.71 -24.46 -17.62
CA LEU A 564 8.97 -24.76 -16.94
C LEU A 564 9.37 -26.25 -17.06
N PRO A 565 8.47 -27.26 -16.89
CA PRO A 565 8.83 -28.65 -17.10
C PRO A 565 9.23 -28.97 -18.54
N ALA A 566 8.48 -28.45 -19.52
CA ALA A 566 8.73 -28.71 -20.94
C ALA A 566 10.09 -28.12 -21.38
N LEU A 567 10.35 -26.87 -21.01
CA LEU A 567 11.58 -26.16 -21.36
C LEU A 567 12.81 -26.79 -20.66
N LEU A 568 12.73 -27.06 -19.35
CA LEU A 568 13.81 -27.77 -18.62
C LEU A 568 14.04 -29.20 -19.13
N SER A 569 13.04 -29.87 -19.74
CA SER A 569 13.24 -31.19 -20.35
C SER A 569 13.94 -31.15 -21.70
N ALA A 570 13.90 -30.01 -22.41
CA ALA A 570 14.42 -29.85 -23.77
C ALA A 570 15.79 -29.17 -23.81
N ALA A 571 16.01 -28.11 -23.01
CA ALA A 571 17.26 -27.36 -22.95
C ALA A 571 17.48 -26.76 -21.55
N PRO A 572 17.94 -27.55 -20.56
CA PRO A 572 18.22 -27.08 -19.20
C PRO A 572 19.04 -25.79 -19.11
N PHE A 573 20.14 -25.67 -19.84
CA PHE A 573 21.05 -24.52 -19.73
C PHE A 573 20.42 -23.24 -20.29
N GLU A 574 19.88 -23.31 -21.51
CA GLU A 574 19.20 -22.15 -22.10
C GLU A 574 17.99 -21.72 -21.26
N THR A 575 17.18 -22.69 -20.81
CA THR A 575 16.02 -22.41 -19.95
C THR A 575 16.43 -21.71 -18.66
N THR A 576 17.53 -22.16 -18.04
CA THR A 576 18.06 -21.52 -16.83
C THR A 576 18.47 -20.08 -17.09
N ILE A 577 19.18 -19.79 -18.18
CA ILE A 577 19.58 -18.43 -18.54
C ILE A 577 18.35 -17.54 -18.78
N LEU A 578 17.37 -18.02 -19.56
CA LEU A 578 16.16 -17.25 -19.89
C LEU A 578 15.29 -16.93 -18.67
N TYR A 579 15.11 -17.88 -17.74
CA TYR A 579 14.36 -17.64 -16.51
C TYR A 579 15.15 -16.80 -15.50
N LEU A 580 16.41 -17.14 -15.20
CA LEU A 580 17.15 -16.49 -14.12
C LEU A 580 17.55 -15.06 -14.45
N LEU A 581 18.01 -14.75 -15.67
CA LEU A 581 18.37 -13.36 -16.02
C LEU A 581 17.15 -12.44 -15.96
N SER A 582 16.02 -12.87 -16.51
CA SER A 582 14.79 -12.08 -16.50
C SER A 582 14.18 -11.96 -15.10
N PHE A 583 14.24 -13.02 -14.29
CA PHE A 583 13.87 -13.01 -12.88
C PHE A 583 14.72 -12.01 -12.08
N TRP A 584 16.06 -12.07 -12.18
CA TRP A 584 16.94 -11.16 -11.46
C TRP A 584 16.76 -9.70 -11.89
N VAL A 585 16.47 -9.42 -13.17
CA VAL A 585 16.07 -8.07 -13.62
C VAL A 585 14.78 -7.59 -12.94
N GLY A 586 13.79 -8.45 -12.76
CA GLY A 586 12.53 -8.13 -12.08
C GLY A 586 12.64 -8.02 -10.55
N ILE A 587 13.50 -8.81 -9.92
CA ILE A 587 13.83 -8.73 -8.49
C ILE A 587 14.54 -7.41 -8.18
N LEU A 588 15.55 -7.06 -9.00
CA LEU A 588 16.35 -5.83 -8.85
C LEU A 588 15.68 -4.61 -9.50
N ASN A 589 14.35 -4.58 -9.56
CA ASN A 589 13.56 -3.54 -10.21
C ASN A 589 14.01 -2.09 -9.90
N PRO A 590 14.35 -1.69 -8.65
CA PRO A 590 14.82 -0.32 -8.37
C PRO A 590 16.13 0.02 -9.09
N SER A 591 17.02 -0.96 -9.24
CA SER A 591 18.32 -0.80 -9.89
C SER A 591 18.28 -1.00 -11.41
N THR A 592 17.22 -1.60 -11.94
CA THR A 592 17.06 -1.92 -13.38
C THR A 592 16.00 -1.01 -14.02
N LEU A 593 14.71 -1.34 -13.89
CA LEU A 593 13.59 -0.66 -14.53
C LEU A 593 13.25 0.67 -13.85
N GLY A 594 13.52 0.80 -12.55
CA GLY A 594 13.34 2.03 -11.76
C GLY A 594 14.35 3.14 -12.09
N LYS A 595 15.44 2.83 -12.82
CA LYS A 595 16.38 3.83 -13.34
C LYS A 595 15.94 4.45 -14.67
N LEU A 596 14.87 3.94 -15.28
CA LEU A 596 14.25 4.56 -16.45
C LEU A 596 13.58 5.88 -16.01
N PRO A 597 13.67 6.98 -16.78
CA PRO A 597 13.12 8.29 -16.39
C PRO A 597 11.59 8.39 -16.51
N LEU A 598 10.86 7.42 -15.94
CA LEU A 598 9.40 7.25 -15.99
C LEU A 598 8.84 6.91 -14.61
N THR A 599 8.54 7.94 -13.80
CA THR A 599 7.94 7.78 -12.46
C THR A 599 6.42 7.68 -12.46
N ARG A 600 5.74 8.46 -13.30
CA ARG A 600 4.28 8.47 -13.44
C ARG A 600 3.93 8.58 -14.93
N LEU A 601 2.80 7.98 -15.35
CA LEU A 601 2.31 8.04 -16.74
C LEU A 601 1.34 9.23 -16.93
N THR A 602 1.74 10.39 -16.42
CA THR A 602 1.04 11.67 -16.46
C THR A 602 1.68 12.57 -17.52
N ALA A 603 0.88 13.42 -18.19
CA ALA A 603 1.42 14.34 -19.20
C ALA A 603 2.47 15.31 -18.62
N ALA A 604 2.29 15.73 -17.36
CA ALA A 604 3.24 16.59 -16.64
C ALA A 604 4.61 15.90 -16.42
N ASP A 605 4.66 14.73 -15.80
CA ASP A 605 5.92 13.99 -15.55
C ASP A 605 6.65 13.62 -16.85
N ILE A 606 5.90 13.36 -17.94
CA ILE A 606 6.48 13.04 -19.26
C ILE A 606 7.14 14.27 -19.90
N GLY A 607 6.59 15.48 -19.67
CA GLY A 607 7.19 16.73 -20.11
C GLY A 607 8.33 17.23 -19.22
N ALA A 608 8.23 17.01 -17.90
CA ALA A 608 9.15 17.58 -16.91
C ALA A 608 10.54 16.92 -16.86
N ARG A 609 10.69 15.67 -17.33
CA ARG A 609 11.96 14.91 -17.22
C ARG A 609 12.63 14.68 -18.59
N PRO A 610 13.90 15.09 -18.78
CA PRO A 610 14.62 14.83 -20.02
C PRO A 610 14.74 13.32 -20.29
N GLY A 611 14.49 12.90 -21.53
CA GLY A 611 14.53 11.49 -21.95
C GLY A 611 13.28 10.65 -21.59
N SER A 612 12.33 11.19 -20.81
CA SER A 612 11.10 10.49 -20.41
C SER A 612 10.27 10.03 -21.62
N LEU A 613 9.90 10.97 -22.51
CA LEU A 613 9.11 10.68 -23.72
C LEU A 613 9.74 9.60 -24.63
N ALA A 614 11.05 9.67 -24.85
CA ALA A 614 11.77 8.68 -25.67
C ALA A 614 11.72 7.29 -25.04
N THR A 615 11.91 7.22 -23.72
CA THR A 615 11.83 5.97 -22.95
C THR A 615 10.42 5.37 -23.00
N PHE A 616 9.37 6.21 -22.89
CA PHE A 616 7.98 5.77 -22.99
C PHE A 616 7.67 5.15 -24.37
N ILE A 617 8.10 5.79 -25.45
CA ILE A 617 7.89 5.29 -26.83
C ILE A 617 8.60 3.94 -27.02
N ILE A 618 9.86 3.82 -26.58
CA ILE A 618 10.63 2.56 -26.69
C ILE A 618 9.95 1.44 -25.89
N LEU A 619 9.55 1.70 -24.64
CA LEU A 619 8.90 0.71 -23.79
C LEU A 619 7.54 0.26 -24.38
N LEU A 620 6.75 1.20 -24.90
CA LEU A 620 5.48 0.93 -25.56
C LEU A 620 5.66 0.02 -26.80
N LEU A 621 6.65 0.31 -27.64
CA LEU A 621 6.97 -0.53 -28.81
C LEU A 621 7.40 -1.95 -28.41
N VAL A 622 8.21 -2.09 -27.36
CA VAL A 622 8.62 -3.41 -26.82
C VAL A 622 7.41 -4.19 -26.29
N VAL A 623 6.52 -3.56 -25.52
CA VAL A 623 5.30 -4.19 -25.00
C VAL A 623 4.36 -4.61 -26.13
N ILE A 624 4.17 -3.77 -27.16
CA ILE A 624 3.38 -4.10 -28.35
C ILE A 624 3.97 -5.30 -29.08
N ALA A 625 5.30 -5.36 -29.30
CA ALA A 625 5.96 -6.49 -29.95
C ALA A 625 5.78 -7.79 -29.16
N CYS A 626 5.87 -7.72 -27.83
CA CYS A 626 5.65 -8.85 -26.94
C CYS A 626 4.20 -9.36 -26.98
N ALA A 627 3.22 -8.44 -26.99
CA ALA A 627 1.80 -8.76 -27.13
C ALA A 627 1.48 -9.40 -28.49
N ILE A 628 1.97 -8.84 -29.60
CA ILE A 628 1.81 -9.39 -30.95
C ILE A 628 2.39 -10.81 -31.02
N ASN A 629 3.55 -11.07 -30.41
CA ASN A 629 4.14 -12.40 -30.35
C ASN A 629 3.28 -13.40 -29.57
N GLN A 630 2.74 -13.04 -28.39
CA GLN A 630 1.87 -13.95 -27.64
C GLN A 630 0.52 -14.17 -28.34
N LEU A 631 -0.09 -13.15 -28.95
CA LEU A 631 -1.29 -13.31 -29.79
C LEU A 631 -1.05 -14.27 -30.96
N ARG A 632 0.13 -14.20 -31.61
CA ARG A 632 0.56 -15.14 -32.66
C ARG A 632 0.66 -16.58 -32.13
N ILE A 633 1.17 -16.78 -30.90
CA ILE A 633 1.28 -18.10 -30.26
C ILE A 633 -0.10 -18.64 -29.88
N MET A 634 -0.91 -17.87 -29.16
CA MET A 634 -2.31 -18.21 -28.82
C MET A 634 -3.14 -18.57 -30.06
N ARG A 635 -2.88 -17.91 -31.18
CA ARG A 635 -3.53 -18.19 -32.47
C ARG A 635 -3.01 -19.47 -33.13
N LYS A 636 -1.71 -19.75 -33.10
CA LYS A 636 -1.14 -21.03 -33.61
C LYS A 636 -1.69 -22.26 -32.87
N THR A 637 -1.85 -22.16 -31.55
CA THR A 637 -2.41 -23.22 -30.70
C THR A 637 -3.95 -23.21 -30.65
N GLY A 638 -4.59 -22.22 -31.29
CA GLY A 638 -6.05 -22.09 -31.37
C GLY A 638 -6.74 -21.82 -30.03
N TRP A 639 -6.09 -21.06 -29.15
CA TRP A 639 -6.61 -20.56 -27.87
C TRP A 639 -6.95 -19.05 -27.89
N LEU A 640 -6.65 -18.33 -28.98
CA LEU A 640 -6.82 -16.87 -29.12
C LEU A 640 -8.14 -16.34 -28.54
N PHE A 641 -9.28 -16.87 -29.00
CA PHE A 641 -10.60 -16.41 -28.57
C PHE A 641 -10.92 -16.71 -27.09
N PHE A 642 -10.33 -17.75 -26.50
CA PHE A 642 -10.50 -18.06 -25.07
C PHE A 642 -9.82 -16.99 -24.21
N TYR A 643 -8.55 -16.69 -24.49
CA TYR A 643 -7.82 -15.64 -23.77
C TYR A 643 -8.40 -14.25 -24.07
N ALA A 644 -8.71 -13.92 -25.32
CA ALA A 644 -9.28 -12.62 -25.70
C ALA A 644 -10.59 -12.30 -24.95
N ARG A 645 -11.48 -13.29 -24.74
CA ARG A 645 -12.72 -13.10 -23.96
C ARG A 645 -12.43 -12.75 -22.50
N TRP A 646 -11.48 -13.46 -21.86
CA TRP A 646 -11.12 -13.18 -20.47
C TRP A 646 -10.36 -11.87 -20.29
N TYR A 647 -9.47 -11.51 -21.23
CA TYR A 647 -8.79 -10.21 -21.23
C TYR A 647 -9.75 -9.05 -21.48
N ALA A 648 -10.74 -9.21 -22.36
CA ALA A 648 -11.80 -8.21 -22.55
C ALA A 648 -12.64 -8.03 -21.27
N LEU A 649 -13.02 -9.12 -20.59
CA LEU A 649 -13.74 -9.04 -19.31
C LEU A 649 -12.91 -8.34 -18.22
N GLY A 650 -11.61 -8.68 -18.10
CA GLY A 650 -10.70 -7.99 -17.18
C GLY A 650 -10.55 -6.50 -17.50
N GLY A 651 -10.48 -6.13 -18.78
CA GLY A 651 -10.47 -4.75 -19.23
C GLY A 651 -11.75 -3.99 -18.87
N LEU A 652 -12.92 -4.62 -18.99
CA LEU A 652 -14.20 -4.03 -18.57
C LEU A 652 -14.28 -3.83 -17.04
N VAL A 653 -13.75 -4.76 -16.24
CA VAL A 653 -13.65 -4.60 -14.78
C VAL A 653 -12.71 -3.45 -14.41
N LEU A 654 -11.55 -3.34 -15.06
CA LEU A 654 -10.61 -2.23 -14.85
C LEU A 654 -11.20 -0.88 -15.29
N LEU A 655 -11.98 -0.84 -16.38
CA LEU A 655 -12.73 0.34 -16.81
C LEU A 655 -13.77 0.74 -15.77
N GLY A 656 -14.56 -0.21 -15.25
CA GLY A 656 -15.53 0.05 -14.19
C GLY A 656 -14.88 0.61 -12.92
N LEU A 657 -13.75 0.05 -12.49
CA LEU A 657 -12.96 0.55 -11.36
C LEU A 657 -12.36 1.94 -11.62
N GLY A 658 -11.94 2.23 -12.86
CA GLY A 658 -11.42 3.53 -13.26
C GLY A 658 -12.46 4.64 -13.44
N LEU A 659 -13.76 4.31 -13.40
CA LEU A 659 -14.88 5.24 -13.48
C LEU A 659 -15.53 5.53 -12.12
N LEU A 660 -14.97 5.02 -11.01
CA LEU A 660 -15.48 5.27 -9.66
C LEU A 660 -15.11 6.70 -9.19
N PRO A 661 -16.09 7.52 -8.75
CA PRO A 661 -15.82 8.89 -8.30
C PRO A 661 -14.99 8.93 -7.00
N GLY A 662 -14.12 9.93 -6.87
CA GLY A 662 -13.22 10.13 -5.72
C GLY A 662 -12.03 9.16 -5.62
N LEU A 663 -12.06 8.08 -6.40
CA LEU A 663 -10.98 7.10 -6.55
C LEU A 663 -10.28 7.29 -7.89
N SER A 664 -9.09 6.70 -8.02
CA SER A 664 -8.42 6.53 -9.30
C SER A 664 -7.67 5.21 -9.36
N LEU A 665 -7.50 4.69 -10.58
CA LEU A 665 -6.93 3.37 -10.84
C LEU A 665 -5.41 3.41 -10.81
N ARG A 666 -4.79 2.80 -9.79
CA ARG A 666 -3.32 2.64 -9.70
C ARG A 666 -2.93 1.17 -9.76
N LEU A 667 -2.57 0.76 -10.97
CA LEU A 667 -1.99 -0.56 -11.19
C LEU A 667 -0.54 -0.59 -10.71
N HIS A 668 -0.35 -0.93 -9.44
CA HIS A 668 0.96 -1.25 -8.88
C HIS A 668 1.65 -2.39 -9.65
N HIS A 669 2.98 -2.39 -9.74
CA HIS A 669 3.73 -3.31 -10.61
C HIS A 669 3.64 -4.79 -10.22
N TYR A 670 3.19 -5.11 -9.00
CA TYR A 670 2.87 -6.50 -8.60
C TYR A 670 1.55 -7.02 -9.22
N ILE A 671 0.69 -6.13 -9.72
CA ILE A 671 -0.63 -6.45 -10.27
C ILE A 671 -0.51 -6.86 -11.75
N TYR A 672 0.34 -6.21 -12.56
CA TYR A 672 0.51 -6.59 -13.97
C TYR A 672 0.83 -8.08 -14.18
N PRO A 673 1.74 -8.72 -13.39
CA PRO A 673 1.95 -10.17 -13.41
C PRO A 673 0.67 -10.99 -13.29
N MET A 674 -0.28 -10.63 -12.41
CA MET A 674 -1.52 -11.39 -12.22
C MET A 674 -2.35 -11.49 -13.49
N PHE A 675 -2.43 -10.39 -14.25
CA PHE A 675 -3.13 -10.37 -15.53
C PHE A 675 -2.31 -11.01 -16.65
N LEU A 676 -1.00 -10.81 -16.69
CA LEU A 676 -0.15 -11.22 -17.81
C LEU A 676 0.27 -12.70 -17.75
N PHE A 677 0.39 -13.31 -16.57
CA PHE A 677 0.85 -14.70 -16.42
C PHE A 677 0.07 -15.74 -17.24
N PRO A 678 -1.28 -15.76 -17.24
CA PRO A 678 -2.05 -16.70 -18.07
C PRO A 678 -1.70 -16.62 -19.56
N GLY A 679 -1.39 -15.42 -20.07
CA GLY A 679 -0.98 -15.21 -21.46
C GLY A 679 0.38 -15.82 -21.82
N THR A 680 1.18 -16.25 -20.84
CA THR A 680 2.51 -16.85 -21.02
C THR A 680 2.51 -18.38 -21.00
N ALA A 681 1.36 -19.04 -20.83
CA ALA A 681 1.23 -20.49 -20.55
C ALA A 681 1.66 -21.45 -21.69
N PHE A 682 2.44 -20.98 -22.67
CA PHE A 682 2.91 -21.74 -23.84
C PHE A 682 4.43 -21.95 -23.78
N PRO A 683 4.95 -23.18 -23.96
CA PRO A 683 6.38 -23.48 -23.80
C PRO A 683 7.21 -22.88 -24.96
N THR A 684 7.64 -21.63 -24.80
CA THR A 684 8.44 -20.90 -25.79
C THR A 684 9.50 -20.03 -25.10
N ARG A 685 10.60 -19.72 -25.82
CA ARG A 685 11.69 -18.86 -25.32
C ARG A 685 11.18 -17.50 -24.78
N PRO A 686 10.30 -16.74 -25.48
CA PRO A 686 9.73 -15.50 -24.94
C PRO A 686 8.88 -15.71 -23.68
N SER A 687 8.12 -16.81 -23.58
CA SER A 687 7.34 -17.11 -22.38
C SER A 687 8.22 -17.34 -21.15
N ALA A 688 9.42 -17.92 -21.30
CA ALA A 688 10.37 -18.07 -20.19
C ALA A 688 10.85 -16.70 -19.67
N ILE A 689 11.26 -15.82 -20.58
CA ILE A 689 11.69 -14.44 -20.27
C ILE A 689 10.56 -13.67 -19.58
N PHE A 690 9.34 -13.75 -20.09
CA PHE A 690 8.21 -13.05 -19.50
C PHE A 690 7.85 -13.63 -18.13
N GLN A 691 7.89 -14.95 -17.95
CA GLN A 691 7.58 -15.57 -16.65
C GLN A 691 8.61 -15.29 -15.57
N GLY A 692 9.91 -15.25 -15.91
CA GLY A 692 10.95 -14.82 -14.97
C GLY A 692 10.76 -13.36 -14.56
N LEU A 693 10.66 -12.46 -15.54
CA LEU A 693 10.48 -11.02 -15.29
C LEU A 693 9.22 -10.70 -14.47
N LEU A 694 8.08 -11.28 -14.84
CA LEU A 694 6.81 -11.07 -14.13
C LEU A 694 6.83 -11.67 -12.72
N LEU A 695 7.57 -12.77 -12.49
CA LEU A 695 7.74 -13.31 -11.13
C LEU A 695 8.61 -12.38 -10.27
N GLY A 696 9.71 -11.89 -10.82
CA GLY A 696 10.56 -10.91 -10.14
C GLY A 696 9.79 -9.64 -9.76
N LEU A 697 9.06 -9.06 -10.72
CA LEU A 697 8.22 -7.87 -10.51
C LEU A 697 7.13 -8.08 -9.46
N PHE A 698 6.47 -9.25 -9.46
CA PHE A 698 5.48 -9.61 -8.44
C PHE A 698 6.11 -9.64 -7.04
N LEU A 699 7.19 -10.42 -6.87
CA LEU A 699 7.85 -10.58 -5.57
C LEU A 699 8.41 -9.24 -5.08
N HIS A 700 9.00 -8.44 -5.96
CA HIS A 700 9.50 -7.10 -5.66
C HIS A 700 8.41 -6.20 -5.10
N GLY A 701 7.29 -6.07 -5.83
CA GLY A 701 6.20 -5.22 -5.39
C GLY A 701 5.54 -5.69 -4.08
N VAL A 702 5.33 -6.99 -3.90
CA VAL A 702 4.73 -7.51 -2.66
C VAL A 702 5.68 -7.38 -1.47
N ALA A 703 6.95 -7.80 -1.57
CA ALA A 703 7.87 -7.74 -0.42
C ALA A 703 8.13 -6.28 0.00
N ARG A 704 8.37 -5.38 -0.97
CA ARG A 704 8.64 -3.96 -0.69
C ARG A 704 7.39 -3.18 -0.29
N TRP A 705 6.31 -3.24 -1.08
CA TRP A 705 5.16 -2.33 -0.93
C TRP A 705 3.91 -3.01 -0.34
N GLY A 706 3.89 -4.34 -0.26
CA GLY A 706 2.71 -5.10 0.16
C GLY A 706 1.62 -5.16 -0.92
N PHE A 707 0.42 -5.57 -0.51
CA PHE A 707 -0.73 -5.72 -1.41
C PHE A 707 -1.52 -4.39 -1.53
N ALA A 708 -0.87 -3.35 -2.05
CA ALA A 708 -1.45 -2.02 -2.21
C ALA A 708 -2.64 -2.00 -3.20
N GLY A 709 -3.74 -1.33 -2.81
CA GLY A 709 -5.01 -1.36 -3.52
C GLY A 709 -4.95 -1.02 -5.01
N ILE A 710 -5.82 -1.67 -5.80
CA ILE A 710 -5.96 -1.45 -7.26
C ILE A 710 -6.53 -0.06 -7.56
N VAL A 711 -7.39 0.44 -6.67
CA VAL A 711 -7.92 1.81 -6.64
C VAL A 711 -7.47 2.50 -5.35
N GLN A 712 -7.15 3.78 -5.44
CA GLN A 712 -6.72 4.61 -4.30
C GLN A 712 -7.38 6.00 -4.41
N THR A 713 -7.59 6.68 -3.27
CA THR A 713 -8.13 8.04 -3.25
C THR A 713 -7.11 9.03 -3.81
N VAL A 714 -7.57 10.12 -4.42
CA VAL A 714 -6.67 11.16 -4.94
C VAL A 714 -5.76 11.75 -3.85
N SER A 715 -6.24 11.86 -2.61
CA SER A 715 -5.44 12.27 -1.45
C SER A 715 -4.29 11.30 -1.14
N SER A 716 -4.56 9.98 -1.06
CA SER A 716 -3.53 8.95 -0.79
C SER A 716 -2.48 8.80 -1.90
N LEU A 717 -2.71 9.41 -3.06
CA LEU A 717 -1.81 9.38 -4.22
C LEU A 717 -0.94 10.62 -4.37
N ARG A 718 -1.34 11.71 -3.70
CA ARG A 718 -0.68 13.01 -3.77
C ARG A 718 0.65 13.02 -3.01
N ALA A 719 0.72 12.31 -1.88
CA ALA A 719 1.88 12.31 -0.97
C ALA A 719 2.28 13.75 -0.58
N ASP A 720 3.57 14.05 -0.57
CA ASP A 720 4.24 15.33 -0.30
C ASP A 720 4.11 16.36 -1.44
N ALA A 721 2.96 16.40 -2.13
CA ALA A 721 2.69 17.39 -3.19
C ALA A 721 1.54 18.33 -2.82
N VAL A 722 1.59 19.56 -3.32
CA VAL A 722 0.56 20.59 -3.11
C VAL A 722 -0.87 20.08 -3.35
N SER A 723 -1.75 20.43 -2.42
CA SER A 723 -3.14 19.99 -2.36
C SER A 723 -4.07 20.74 -3.31
N GLY A 724 -3.67 21.94 -3.77
CA GLY A 724 -4.52 22.83 -4.52
C GLY A 724 -5.67 23.38 -3.67
N SER A 725 -5.43 23.58 -2.37
CA SER A 725 -6.38 24.24 -1.47
C SER A 725 -6.50 25.74 -1.81
N GLY A 726 -7.43 26.43 -1.13
CA GLY A 726 -7.27 27.86 -0.93
C GLY A 726 -5.94 28.15 -0.23
N ILE A 727 -5.36 29.32 -0.53
CA ILE A 727 -4.21 29.88 0.18
C ILE A 727 -4.63 31.22 0.82
N PRO A 728 -4.11 31.61 1.99
CA PRO A 728 -4.37 32.92 2.57
C PRO A 728 -3.67 34.05 1.79
N THR A 729 -4.12 35.28 2.00
CA THR A 729 -3.55 36.49 1.39
C THR A 729 -3.01 37.41 2.47
N PHE A 730 -1.75 37.82 2.38
CA PHE A 730 -1.19 38.84 3.27
C PHE A 730 -1.79 40.23 3.01
N LEU A 731 -2.05 40.98 4.08
CA LEU A 731 -2.42 42.40 4.04
C LEU A 731 -1.17 43.29 4.21
N THR A 732 -0.17 42.79 4.95
CA THR A 732 1.20 43.32 4.93
C THR A 732 1.86 42.98 3.59
N ASN A 733 2.23 44.00 2.83
CA ASN A 733 2.85 43.90 1.51
C ASN A 733 3.85 45.03 1.28
N SER A 734 4.54 45.03 0.14
CA SER A 734 5.57 46.02 -0.24
C SER A 734 5.11 47.49 -0.24
N LEU A 735 3.80 47.76 -0.22
CA LEU A 735 3.21 49.10 -0.13
C LEU A 735 2.65 49.45 1.26
N THR A 736 2.40 48.46 2.12
CA THR A 736 1.83 48.64 3.47
C THR A 736 2.84 48.42 4.60
N TYR A 737 3.97 47.76 4.34
CA TYR A 737 5.05 47.60 5.31
C TYR A 737 5.79 48.93 5.54
N ASN A 738 5.71 49.48 6.76
CA ASN A 738 6.27 50.79 7.08
C ASN A 738 7.69 50.67 7.66
N THR A 739 8.71 50.95 6.85
CA THR A 739 10.13 50.87 7.22
C THR A 739 10.58 51.85 8.31
N THR A 740 9.75 52.83 8.69
CA THR A 740 10.07 53.78 9.78
C THR A 740 9.77 53.23 11.18
N ILE A 741 9.08 52.08 11.28
CA ILE A 741 8.76 51.42 12.55
C ILE A 741 9.82 50.35 12.86
N PRO A 742 10.49 50.37 14.03
CA PRO A 742 11.45 49.33 14.41
C PRO A 742 10.81 47.93 14.43
N LEU A 743 11.58 46.89 14.07
CA LEU A 743 11.09 45.51 13.97
C LEU A 743 10.35 45.03 15.24
N ALA A 744 10.85 45.42 16.41
CA ALA A 744 10.25 45.19 17.72
C ALA A 744 8.76 45.58 17.83
N ASN A 745 8.31 46.57 17.06
CA ASN A 745 6.95 47.12 17.06
C ASN A 745 6.17 46.80 15.76
N GLN A 746 6.72 45.99 14.86
CA GLN A 746 6.06 45.59 13.61
C GLN A 746 5.08 44.42 13.84
N THR A 747 4.05 44.34 12.99
CA THR A 747 3.15 43.19 12.92
C THR A 747 2.89 42.81 11.46
N VAL A 748 2.92 41.53 11.16
CA VAL A 748 2.44 40.98 9.88
C VAL A 748 0.97 40.65 10.04
N SER A 749 0.14 40.93 9.03
CA SER A 749 -1.29 40.65 9.03
C SER A 749 -1.78 40.06 7.72
N TRP A 750 -2.88 39.32 7.78
CA TRP A 750 -3.46 38.57 6.66
C TRP A 750 -5.00 38.65 6.64
N ALA A 751 -5.58 38.31 5.49
CA ALA A 751 -7.01 38.37 5.26
C ALA A 751 -7.78 37.31 6.09
N PRO A 752 -9.01 37.61 6.54
CA PRO A 752 -9.86 36.63 7.21
C PRO A 752 -10.26 35.48 6.27
N ILE A 753 -10.57 34.34 6.87
CA ILE A 753 -11.04 33.14 6.16
C ILE A 753 -12.33 33.47 5.37
N PRO A 754 -12.44 33.09 4.08
CA PRO A 754 -13.65 33.33 3.30
C PRO A 754 -14.91 32.71 3.91
N ALA A 755 -16.03 33.43 3.85
CA ALA A 755 -17.30 32.94 4.36
C ALA A 755 -17.76 31.67 3.63
N ASN A 756 -18.20 30.66 4.40
CA ASN A 756 -18.57 29.30 3.97
C ASN A 756 -17.40 28.36 3.60
N ASP A 757 -16.14 28.72 3.86
CA ASP A 757 -15.03 27.75 3.82
C ASP A 757 -14.99 26.87 5.08
N PHE A 758 -14.19 25.80 5.07
CA PHE A 758 -14.16 24.77 6.12
C PHE A 758 -12.97 24.86 7.09
N TRP A 759 -12.13 25.89 6.96
CA TRP A 759 -10.96 26.13 7.80
C TRP A 759 -11.36 26.75 9.15
N THR A 760 -10.63 26.40 10.21
CA THR A 760 -10.85 26.89 11.58
C THR A 760 -9.76 27.85 12.06
N GLY A 761 -8.69 28.04 11.28
CA GLY A 761 -7.63 29.01 11.56
C GLY A 761 -6.54 29.02 10.49
N PHE A 762 -5.33 29.34 10.92
CA PHE A 762 -4.13 29.49 10.12
C PHE A 762 -2.95 28.70 10.71
N SER A 763 -1.96 28.45 9.87
CA SER A 763 -0.60 28.03 10.25
C SER A 763 0.39 29.03 9.66
N PHE A 764 1.29 29.56 10.47
CA PHE A 764 2.25 30.58 10.08
C PHE A 764 3.69 30.10 10.31
N LEU A 765 4.43 29.99 9.20
CA LEU A 765 5.85 29.67 9.17
C LEU A 765 6.66 30.98 9.18
N ILE A 766 7.67 31.03 10.03
CA ILE A 766 8.78 32.00 9.94
C ILE A 766 10.08 31.20 9.90
N ASP A 767 10.91 31.46 8.89
CA ASP A 767 12.21 30.81 8.66
C ASP A 767 12.11 29.28 8.59
N ASP A 768 11.03 28.81 7.94
CA ASP A 768 10.66 27.40 7.76
C ASP A 768 10.24 26.65 9.05
N VAL A 769 10.00 27.38 10.16
CA VAL A 769 9.50 26.87 11.46
C VAL A 769 8.07 27.35 11.73
N GLU A 770 7.16 26.51 12.24
CA GLU A 770 5.80 26.93 12.64
C GLU A 770 5.90 27.79 13.92
N ARG A 771 5.66 29.10 13.82
CA ARG A 771 5.72 30.03 14.96
C ARG A 771 4.34 30.43 15.50
N TYR A 772 3.28 30.13 14.75
CA TYR A 772 1.91 30.38 15.18
C TYR A 772 0.91 29.44 14.52
N ALA A 773 -0.07 29.00 15.30
CA ALA A 773 -1.25 28.28 14.85
C ALA A 773 -2.49 28.73 15.63
N GLY A 774 -3.56 29.12 14.94
CA GLY A 774 -4.79 29.63 15.54
C GLY A 774 -5.60 30.52 14.61
N ASP A 775 -6.58 31.24 15.14
CA ASP A 775 -7.59 32.02 14.42
C ASP A 775 -7.25 33.51 14.22
N ALA A 776 -6.17 34.01 14.84
CA ALA A 776 -5.76 35.41 14.74
C ALA A 776 -5.40 35.81 13.30
N LEU A 777 -5.52 37.12 13.03
CA LEU A 777 -5.27 37.73 11.72
C LEU A 777 -3.93 38.49 11.64
N ASN A 778 -3.12 38.42 12.70
CA ASN A 778 -1.83 39.08 12.80
C ASN A 778 -0.85 38.36 13.73
N PHE A 779 0.44 38.65 13.55
CA PHE A 779 1.55 38.17 14.37
C PHE A 779 2.56 39.30 14.60
N SER A 780 3.16 39.36 15.80
CA SER A 780 4.16 40.38 16.14
C SER A 780 5.57 39.92 15.81
N LEU A 781 6.36 40.80 15.17
CA LEU A 781 7.75 40.51 14.81
C LEU A 781 8.74 40.79 15.97
N ALA A 782 8.24 40.99 17.20
CA ALA A 782 9.03 41.46 18.34
C ALA A 782 10.16 40.53 18.80
N ALA A 783 10.11 39.24 18.42
CA ALA A 783 11.10 38.22 18.77
C ALA A 783 12.09 37.90 17.62
N LEU A 784 12.07 38.66 16.53
CA LEU A 784 12.92 38.46 15.36
C LEU A 784 14.18 39.34 15.40
N ASP A 785 15.24 38.88 14.73
CA ASP A 785 16.54 39.54 14.72
C ASP A 785 16.59 40.58 13.58
N PRO A 786 16.73 41.89 13.87
CA PRO A 786 16.73 42.92 12.85
C PRO A 786 17.91 42.84 11.87
N ASP A 787 19.00 42.14 12.22
CA ASP A 787 20.17 41.99 11.36
C ASP A 787 20.06 40.79 10.41
N LEU A 788 19.02 39.95 10.52
CA LEU A 788 18.76 38.78 9.66
C LEU A 788 17.58 38.99 8.69
N PRO A 789 17.62 38.42 7.47
CA PRO A 789 16.46 38.31 6.61
C PRO A 789 15.48 37.26 7.15
N HIS A 790 14.19 37.53 7.06
CA HIS A 790 13.13 36.65 7.56
C HIS A 790 12.16 36.23 6.46
N PHE A 791 11.84 34.94 6.43
CA PHE A 791 10.98 34.31 5.40
C PHE A 791 9.63 33.91 5.97
N PHE A 792 8.55 34.46 5.43
CA PHE A 792 7.19 34.24 5.92
C PHE A 792 6.35 33.40 4.95
N ARG A 793 5.67 32.37 5.45
CA ARG A 793 4.69 31.58 4.69
C ARG A 793 3.46 31.31 5.55
N ILE A 794 2.27 31.34 4.94
CA ILE A 794 1.02 31.09 5.65
C ILE A 794 0.14 30.08 4.92
N ALA A 795 -0.52 29.20 5.66
CA ALA A 795 -1.53 28.26 5.18
C ALA A 795 -2.81 28.39 6.02
N TYR A 796 -3.94 27.95 5.48
CA TYR A 796 -5.13 27.71 6.32
C TYR A 796 -4.95 26.42 7.15
N LYS A 797 -5.56 26.38 8.34
CA LYS A 797 -5.53 25.24 9.27
C LYS A 797 -6.94 24.79 9.60
N SER A 798 -7.11 23.49 9.80
CA SER A 798 -8.37 22.84 10.16
C SER A 798 -8.10 21.71 11.15
N ASP A 799 -9.15 21.23 11.82
CA ASP A 799 -9.11 20.03 12.67
C ASP A 799 -8.64 18.78 11.90
N SER A 800 -8.72 18.81 10.56
CA SER A 800 -8.24 17.75 9.65
C SER A 800 -6.81 17.94 9.12
N GLY A 801 -6.11 19.01 9.54
CA GLY A 801 -4.75 19.33 9.13
C GLY A 801 -4.59 20.72 8.49
N VAL A 802 -3.36 20.99 8.05
CA VAL A 802 -2.94 22.24 7.38
C VAL A 802 -3.10 22.10 5.86
N GLY A 803 -3.55 23.17 5.19
CA GLY A 803 -3.61 23.26 3.73
C GLY A 803 -2.28 23.62 3.08
N ASP A 804 -2.32 24.09 1.83
CA ASP A 804 -1.13 24.59 1.13
C ASP A 804 -0.66 25.92 1.72
N TYR A 805 0.67 26.09 1.78
CA TYR A 805 1.29 27.37 2.11
C TYR A 805 1.31 28.30 0.90
N THR A 806 1.30 29.62 1.14
CA THR A 806 1.79 30.61 0.16
C THR A 806 3.25 30.33 -0.22
N LYS A 807 3.74 30.91 -1.32
CA LYS A 807 5.20 31.07 -1.49
C LYS A 807 5.74 32.04 -0.43
N GLY A 808 7.07 32.06 -0.25
CA GLY A 808 7.73 32.90 0.75
C GLY A 808 7.63 34.38 0.44
N ALA A 809 7.09 35.16 1.37
CA ALA A 809 7.38 36.59 1.46
C ALA A 809 8.72 36.76 2.18
N THR A 810 9.49 37.82 1.86
CA THR A 810 10.82 38.04 2.45
C THR A 810 10.96 39.45 3.01
N LEU A 811 11.34 39.58 4.27
CA LEU A 811 11.82 40.84 4.85
C LEU A 811 13.35 40.81 4.92
N TRP A 812 14.00 41.85 4.41
CA TRP A 812 15.45 42.03 4.52
C TRP A 812 15.83 42.97 5.69
N PRO A 813 17.05 42.87 6.26
CA PRO A 813 17.54 43.73 7.34
C PRO A 813 17.45 45.24 7.05
N ASN A 814 17.53 45.62 5.77
CA ASN A 814 17.36 47.01 5.33
C ASN A 814 15.89 47.50 5.32
N GLY A 815 14.96 46.71 5.85
CA GLY A 815 13.52 46.98 5.87
C GLY A 815 12.76 46.65 4.58
N THR A 816 13.42 46.13 3.53
CA THR A 816 12.74 45.82 2.27
C THR A 816 11.85 44.60 2.41
N TRP A 817 10.54 44.77 2.23
CA TRP A 817 9.58 43.68 2.10
C TRP A 817 9.39 43.28 0.63
N ILE A 818 9.52 41.99 0.34
CA ILE A 818 9.24 41.36 -0.95
C ILE A 818 7.99 40.50 -0.82
N ASP A 819 7.00 40.79 -1.66
CA ASP A 819 5.72 40.10 -1.67
C ASP A 819 5.84 38.65 -2.17
N PRO A 820 5.01 37.72 -1.66
CA PRO A 820 5.09 36.32 -2.05
C PRO A 820 4.65 36.12 -3.49
N LEU A 821 5.41 35.31 -4.24
CA LEU A 821 5.06 34.96 -5.61
C LEU A 821 3.72 34.18 -5.68
N PRO A 822 2.89 34.38 -6.73
CA PRO A 822 1.62 33.67 -6.85
C PRO A 822 1.73 32.15 -6.86
N GLY A 823 0.77 31.49 -6.21
CA GLY A 823 0.64 30.02 -6.14
C GLY A 823 0.97 29.46 -4.74
N SER A 824 0.82 28.14 -4.60
CA SER A 824 1.17 27.41 -3.38
C SER A 824 2.63 26.96 -3.32
N SER A 825 3.11 26.64 -2.11
CA SER A 825 4.38 25.97 -1.81
C SER A 825 4.20 24.80 -0.83
N TYR A 826 5.28 24.05 -0.58
CA TYR A 826 5.36 22.88 0.31
C TYR A 826 6.68 22.86 1.11
#